data_AF-A0A926C9U8-F1
#
_entry.id   AF-A0A926C9U8-F1
#
_cell.length_a   1.000
_cell.length_b   1.000
_cell.length_c   1.000
_cell.angle_alpha   90.00
_cell.angle_beta   90.00
_cell.angle_gamma   90.00
#
_symmetry.space_group_name_H-M   'P 1'
#
loop_
_entity.id
_entity.type
_entity.pdbx_description
1 polymer ?
#
loop_
_entity_poly.entity_id
_entity_poly.type
_entity_poly.pdbx_seq_one_letter_code
_entity_poly.pdbx_strand_id
1 'polypeptide(L)'
;MRHRPPDHSIHDPKRRRVSKREQIRASLRLLVRATWQPLWRLTHNFARAWQALVLGTMLASNVATPAAAQTADQISAVVEDGTLTVTGTPNADTITVATIGGFVKVNGQDPGDPLNGDMFTRLVLNAGAGDDSIDVSNALGNFNGFAMEIDAGAGRDTVAYSRRYPGLVQGGADSGDILRITSDGEIVLGEQSIDINRISSTYNGFEIVDLIGINGPSPVVFDARNATANVRFSSFDGGDNTFIGGAGDDVFTVSNGFTAISDLSASIDQVVLSADSDITLNGIVLLWGDNRVTFNGAPEVAFITGGAGANTLDASRFMGEVSLDGQGGDDTLIGSVGNSSFTPGSGVNTVLTSPNNGFDQLFFTGAGEITLTDTLFSTAGTSTTLNGFFDFATITGSSSDDLIDASAWSSDLRIDAGKSDDTVRGGTGTNTLQGGADSDTIEQTASEDQTLTDTSLSGRGSTTISEFERAKLTSIGNTTIDASAFTGAAHLIGGNGNETLIGGPGDNIFEPGGGTNTVGDQYSADRDQLRASGDGDFTLTSSKLTGPGGITTLNGSIETALLTGGAGNNTIDAAGFGSATQARGIRATGAGGVTINGGAGSDTITGSGGNDTLDGGDGFDILRQQAAGVQTITDTQATGRGTDSLARFERAELTGSAGNDTITATGFSGALVARGLAGNDSITGGSG
;
A
#
# COMPACT_ATOMS: atom_id res chain seq x y z
N MET A 1 82.25 -2.29 14.05
CA MET A 1 81.11 -2.10 14.97
C MET A 1 79.96 -2.95 14.47
N ARG A 2 79.39 -3.78 15.36
CA ARG A 2 78.36 -4.79 15.05
C ARG A 2 77.01 -4.10 14.80
N HIS A 3 76.30 -4.46 13.74
CA HIS A 3 74.86 -4.22 13.62
C HIS A 3 74.12 -5.55 13.53
N ARG A 4 73.26 -5.80 14.53
CA ARG A 4 72.28 -6.89 14.58
C ARG A 4 71.13 -6.60 13.60
N PRO A 5 70.50 -7.62 13.01
CA PRO A 5 69.24 -7.47 12.28
C PRO A 5 68.04 -7.39 13.25
N PRO A 6 66.92 -6.77 12.86
CA PRO A 6 65.70 -6.73 13.66
C PRO A 6 64.83 -7.98 13.44
N ASP A 7 64.16 -8.33 14.53
CA ASP A 7 63.25 -9.45 14.75
C ASP A 7 61.89 -9.23 14.06
N HIS A 8 61.42 -10.23 13.32
CA HIS A 8 60.07 -10.29 12.74
C HIS A 8 59.23 -11.23 13.62
N SER A 9 58.27 -10.69 14.37
CA SER A 9 57.16 -11.46 14.91
C SER A 9 55.85 -11.02 14.25
N ILE A 10 55.14 -12.02 13.74
CA ILE A 10 53.92 -11.94 12.94
C ILE A 10 52.73 -12.01 13.90
N HIS A 11 51.82 -11.02 13.81
CA HIS A 11 50.45 -11.14 14.32
C HIS A 11 49.53 -11.58 13.19
N ASP A 12 48.90 -12.76 13.35
CA ASP A 12 47.81 -13.28 12.51
C ASP A 12 46.47 -12.72 13.00
N PRO A 13 45.59 -12.23 12.10
CA PRO A 13 44.18 -12.54 12.24
C PRO A 13 43.52 -12.96 10.90
N LYS A 14 43.32 -14.27 10.73
CA LYS A 14 42.38 -14.84 9.75
C LYS A 14 40.94 -14.42 10.07
N ARG A 15 40.42 -13.40 9.37
CA ARG A 15 38.97 -13.25 9.16
C ARG A 15 38.52 -14.18 8.03
N ARG A 16 37.68 -15.17 8.35
CA ARG A 16 36.99 -16.03 7.36
C ARG A 16 36.06 -15.16 6.50
N ARG A 17 36.27 -15.13 5.18
CA ARG A 17 35.30 -14.60 4.21
C ARG A 17 34.21 -15.65 3.97
N VAL A 18 32.97 -15.30 4.25
CA VAL A 18 31.76 -16.07 3.93
C VAL A 18 31.62 -16.18 2.41
N SER A 19 31.17 -17.32 1.89
CA SER A 19 31.22 -17.60 0.45
C SER A 19 30.06 -16.92 -0.30
N LYS A 20 30.30 -16.56 -1.57
CA LYS A 20 29.30 -15.90 -2.46
C LYS A 20 27.98 -16.69 -2.59
N ARG A 21 27.99 -18.00 -2.32
CA ARG A 21 26.80 -18.87 -2.28
C ARG A 21 25.93 -18.65 -1.03
N GLU A 22 26.51 -18.32 0.11
CA GLU A 22 25.76 -17.99 1.33
C GLU A 22 25.12 -16.60 1.22
N GLN A 23 25.81 -15.65 0.59
CA GLN A 23 25.22 -14.33 0.28
C GLN A 23 24.01 -14.46 -0.64
N ILE A 24 24.10 -15.25 -1.70
CA ILE A 24 22.96 -15.48 -2.62
C ILE A 24 21.79 -16.17 -1.92
N ARG A 25 22.04 -17.14 -1.02
CA ARG A 25 20.98 -17.80 -0.24
C ARG A 25 20.33 -16.86 0.80
N ALA A 26 21.09 -15.96 1.40
CA ALA A 26 20.56 -14.93 2.29
C ALA A 26 19.68 -13.93 1.53
N SER A 27 20.13 -13.47 0.35
CA SER A 27 19.37 -12.58 -0.51
C SER A 27 18.07 -13.22 -1.05
N LEU A 28 18.09 -14.51 -1.40
CA LEU A 28 16.88 -15.24 -1.82
C LEU A 28 15.87 -15.43 -0.67
N ARG A 29 16.34 -15.61 0.57
CA ARG A 29 15.46 -15.68 1.75
C ARG A 29 14.83 -14.32 2.09
N LEU A 30 15.56 -13.23 1.88
CA LEU A 30 15.06 -11.86 2.03
C LEU A 30 14.03 -11.50 0.97
N LEU A 31 14.25 -11.88 -0.30
CA LEU A 31 13.32 -11.60 -1.40
C LEU A 31 11.99 -12.35 -1.27
N VAL A 32 12.02 -13.60 -0.80
CA VAL A 32 10.81 -14.41 -0.54
C VAL A 32 10.03 -13.88 0.68
N ARG A 33 10.71 -13.28 1.68
CA ARG A 33 10.05 -12.68 2.85
C ARG A 33 9.44 -11.30 2.55
N ALA A 34 10.10 -10.48 1.73
CA ALA A 34 9.60 -9.16 1.32
C ALA A 34 8.36 -9.20 0.42
N THR A 35 8.13 -10.33 -0.28
CA THR A 35 7.01 -10.47 -1.22
C THR A 35 5.75 -11.12 -0.64
N TRP A 36 5.86 -11.87 0.47
CA TRP A 36 4.76 -12.69 1.01
C TRP A 36 4.08 -12.14 2.28
N GLN A 37 4.69 -11.22 3.02
CA GLN A 37 4.10 -10.67 4.25
C GLN A 37 2.97 -9.64 4.06
N PRO A 38 2.87 -8.88 2.95
CA PRO A 38 1.69 -8.03 2.70
C PRO A 38 0.40 -8.84 2.45
N LEU A 39 0.50 -10.04 1.86
CA LEU A 39 -0.64 -10.94 1.60
C LEU A 39 -1.26 -11.52 2.88
N TRP A 40 -0.49 -11.59 3.97
CA TRP A 40 -0.97 -12.10 5.26
C TRP A 40 -1.86 -11.08 5.99
N ARG A 41 -1.64 -9.77 5.77
CA ARG A 41 -2.45 -8.69 6.37
C ARG A 41 -3.80 -8.46 5.67
N LEU A 42 -3.93 -8.79 4.37
CA LEU A 42 -5.20 -8.72 3.65
C LEU A 42 -6.15 -9.89 3.97
N THR A 43 -5.61 -11.07 4.31
CA THR A 43 -6.41 -12.27 4.60
C THR A 43 -6.93 -12.33 6.05
N HIS A 44 -6.23 -11.73 7.01
CA HIS A 44 -6.61 -11.79 8.43
C HIS A 44 -7.71 -10.80 8.83
N ASN A 45 -7.81 -9.64 8.16
CA ASN A 45 -8.87 -8.67 8.45
C ASN A 45 -10.21 -9.04 7.77
N PHE A 46 -10.18 -9.80 6.65
CA PHE A 46 -11.39 -10.32 6.01
C PHE A 46 -12.03 -11.50 6.77
N ALA A 47 -11.23 -12.36 7.39
CA ALA A 47 -11.72 -13.54 8.12
C ALA A 47 -12.54 -13.16 9.37
N ARG A 48 -12.17 -12.07 10.07
CA ARG A 48 -12.89 -11.60 11.27
C ARG A 48 -14.21 -10.91 10.94
N ALA A 49 -14.34 -10.27 9.77
CA ALA A 49 -15.57 -9.62 9.33
C ALA A 49 -16.62 -10.59 8.77
N TRP A 50 -16.19 -11.69 8.14
CA TRP A 50 -17.11 -12.70 7.58
C TRP A 50 -17.69 -13.66 8.62
N GLN A 51 -16.95 -14.01 9.67
CA GLN A 51 -17.44 -14.88 10.75
C GLN A 51 -18.57 -14.24 11.58
N ALA A 52 -18.63 -12.91 11.65
CA ALA A 52 -19.68 -12.19 12.38
C ALA A 52 -21.03 -12.10 11.63
N LEU A 53 -21.06 -12.31 10.30
CA LEU A 53 -22.27 -12.16 9.48
C LEU A 53 -22.99 -13.49 9.17
N VAL A 54 -22.30 -14.63 9.26
CA VAL A 54 -22.86 -15.95 8.88
C VAL A 54 -23.61 -16.66 10.02
N LEU A 55 -23.44 -16.24 11.29
CA LEU A 55 -24.13 -16.86 12.42
C LEU A 55 -25.58 -16.39 12.65
N GLY A 56 -26.08 -15.43 11.87
CA GLY A 56 -27.36 -14.77 12.11
C GLY A 56 -28.60 -15.33 11.40
N THR A 57 -28.48 -16.19 10.37
CA THR A 57 -29.63 -16.56 9.53
C THR A 57 -29.59 -17.98 8.96
N MET A 58 -29.67 -19.02 9.81
CA MET A 58 -30.05 -20.38 9.37
C MET A 58 -30.94 -21.06 10.43
N LEU A 59 -32.12 -20.47 10.66
CA LEU A 59 -33.27 -21.16 11.27
C LEU A 59 -34.42 -21.08 10.25
N ALA A 60 -34.61 -22.12 9.44
CA ALA A 60 -35.93 -22.63 9.01
C ALA A 60 -35.81 -23.68 7.89
N SER A 61 -36.37 -24.87 8.17
CA SER A 61 -37.12 -25.77 7.26
C SER A 61 -36.47 -26.32 5.99
N ASN A 62 -36.25 -27.65 5.91
CA ASN A 62 -37.25 -28.59 5.37
C ASN A 62 -36.77 -30.06 5.27
N VAL A 63 -37.64 -30.93 5.79
CA VAL A 63 -38.14 -32.23 5.27
C VAL A 63 -37.14 -33.21 4.61
N ALA A 64 -36.93 -34.32 5.31
CA ALA A 64 -36.27 -35.53 4.84
C ALA A 64 -37.22 -36.48 4.08
N THR A 65 -36.67 -37.19 3.08
CA THR A 65 -36.99 -38.60 2.78
C THR A 65 -35.70 -39.32 2.34
N PRO A 66 -35.51 -40.60 2.69
CA PRO A 66 -34.18 -41.18 2.85
C PRO A 66 -33.68 -41.87 1.58
N ALA A 67 -32.39 -41.67 1.26
CA ALA A 67 -31.65 -42.52 0.36
C ALA A 67 -30.52 -43.21 1.14
N ALA A 68 -30.56 -44.54 1.10
CA ALA A 68 -29.57 -45.56 1.45
C ALA A 68 -28.36 -45.14 2.33
N ALA A 69 -28.31 -45.75 3.51
CA ALA A 69 -27.19 -45.73 4.45
C ALA A 69 -25.84 -46.07 3.78
N GLN A 70 -24.96 -45.07 3.70
CA GLN A 70 -23.54 -45.27 3.93
C GLN A 70 -23.33 -45.19 5.44
N THR A 71 -22.66 -46.18 6.02
CA THR A 71 -22.11 -46.09 7.37
C THR A 71 -21.11 -44.94 7.36
N ALA A 72 -21.48 -43.81 7.96
CA ALA A 72 -20.56 -42.71 8.17
C ALA A 72 -19.36 -43.23 8.98
N ASP A 73 -18.15 -42.90 8.56
CA ASP A 73 -16.99 -42.93 9.44
C ASP A 73 -17.36 -42.05 10.64
N GLN A 74 -17.61 -42.67 11.78
CA GLN A 74 -18.00 -41.98 13.00
C GLN A 74 -16.91 -42.21 14.04
N ILE A 75 -16.56 -41.12 14.73
CA ILE A 75 -15.71 -41.16 15.92
C ILE A 75 -16.32 -42.16 16.91
N SER A 76 -15.53 -43.16 17.28
CA SER A 76 -15.91 -44.23 18.21
C SER A 76 -15.38 -43.93 19.59
N ALA A 77 -16.19 -44.18 20.63
CA ALA A 77 -15.78 -44.12 22.02
C ALA A 77 -16.22 -45.39 22.76
N VAL A 78 -15.28 -46.12 23.33
CA VAL A 78 -15.52 -47.41 24.00
C VAL A 78 -14.89 -47.40 25.38
N VAL A 79 -15.58 -47.97 26.36
CA VAL A 79 -15.07 -48.12 27.72
C VAL A 79 -14.85 -49.58 28.05
N GLU A 80 -13.60 -49.94 28.37
CA GLU A 80 -13.21 -51.29 28.77
C GLU A 80 -12.20 -51.24 29.91
N ASP A 81 -12.43 -51.98 30.99
CA ASP A 81 -11.56 -52.07 32.17
C ASP A 81 -11.08 -50.70 32.71
N GLY A 82 -11.98 -49.72 32.74
CA GLY A 82 -11.69 -48.35 33.20
C GLY A 82 -10.86 -47.51 32.23
N THR A 83 -10.59 -47.99 31.01
CA THR A 83 -9.99 -47.22 29.92
C THR A 83 -11.08 -46.70 28.98
N LEU A 84 -11.12 -45.39 28.75
CA LEU A 84 -11.87 -44.78 27.65
C LEU A 84 -10.98 -44.76 26.41
N THR A 85 -11.36 -45.47 25.36
CA THR A 85 -10.68 -45.45 24.06
C THR A 85 -11.52 -44.66 23.07
N VAL A 86 -10.96 -43.56 22.55
CA VAL A 86 -11.56 -42.73 21.50
C VAL A 86 -10.78 -42.96 20.20
N THR A 87 -11.48 -43.23 19.11
CA THR A 87 -10.88 -43.43 17.79
C THR A 87 -11.58 -42.54 16.78
N GLY A 88 -10.83 -41.65 16.15
CA GLY A 88 -11.32 -40.81 15.07
C GLY A 88 -11.35 -41.55 13.73
N THR A 89 -11.43 -40.77 12.67
CA THR A 89 -11.66 -41.20 11.30
C THR A 89 -10.46 -40.85 10.42
N PRO A 90 -10.43 -41.28 9.16
CA PRO A 90 -9.40 -40.83 8.20
C PRO A 90 -9.62 -39.41 7.66
N ASN A 91 -10.61 -38.66 8.16
CA ASN A 91 -10.89 -37.28 7.77
C ASN A 91 -10.72 -36.36 8.99
N ALA A 92 -10.60 -35.06 8.74
CA ALA A 92 -10.56 -34.03 9.78
C ALA A 92 -11.72 -34.19 10.80
N ASP A 93 -11.35 -34.43 12.04
CA ASP A 93 -12.24 -34.65 13.16
C ASP A 93 -12.23 -33.48 14.14
N THR A 94 -13.32 -33.34 14.89
CA THR A 94 -13.33 -32.53 16.11
C THR A 94 -13.70 -33.46 17.26
N ILE A 95 -12.78 -33.63 18.22
CA ILE A 95 -12.91 -34.56 19.33
C ILE A 95 -12.79 -33.80 20.65
N THR A 96 -13.91 -33.60 21.34
CA THR A 96 -13.95 -33.00 22.67
C THR A 96 -14.22 -34.07 23.72
N VAL A 97 -13.37 -34.18 24.74
CA VAL A 97 -13.61 -35.01 25.93
C VAL A 97 -13.79 -34.09 27.14
N ALA A 98 -15.00 -34.05 27.69
CA ALA A 98 -15.34 -33.12 28.77
C ALA A 98 -16.25 -33.76 29.81
N THR A 99 -16.21 -33.23 31.04
CA THR A 99 -17.16 -33.62 32.09
C THR A 99 -18.36 -32.67 32.07
N ILE A 100 -19.53 -33.17 31.70
CA ILE A 100 -20.76 -32.38 31.60
C ILE A 100 -21.79 -32.96 32.58
N GLY A 101 -22.14 -32.18 33.61
CA GLY A 101 -23.11 -32.63 34.63
C GLY A 101 -22.61 -33.79 35.49
N GLY A 102 -21.29 -33.96 35.64
CA GLY A 102 -20.65 -35.02 36.42
C GLY A 102 -20.36 -36.32 35.65
N PHE A 103 -20.76 -36.40 34.38
CA PHE A 103 -20.51 -37.55 33.51
C PHE A 103 -19.51 -37.19 32.41
N VAL A 104 -18.67 -38.16 32.03
CA VAL A 104 -17.69 -38.02 30.95
C VAL A 104 -18.38 -38.13 29.61
N LYS A 105 -18.14 -37.17 28.73
CA LYS A 105 -18.72 -37.12 27.38
C LYS A 105 -17.64 -36.98 26.31
N VAL A 106 -17.86 -37.65 25.18
CA VAL A 106 -17.09 -37.48 23.94
C VAL A 106 -18.00 -36.79 22.92
N ASN A 107 -17.60 -35.62 22.43
CA ASN A 107 -18.42 -34.76 21.56
C ASN A 107 -19.83 -34.49 22.12
N GLY A 108 -19.94 -34.37 23.45
CA GLY A 108 -21.20 -34.15 24.14
C GLY A 108 -22.12 -35.38 24.25
N GLN A 109 -21.68 -36.56 23.79
CA GLN A 109 -22.39 -37.84 23.91
C GLN A 109 -21.75 -38.74 24.97
N ASP A 110 -22.55 -39.62 25.58
CA ASP A 110 -22.05 -40.60 26.55
C ASP A 110 -21.35 -41.74 25.79
N PRO A 111 -20.13 -42.16 26.18
CA PRO A 111 -19.39 -43.24 25.52
C PRO A 111 -19.91 -44.63 25.95
N GLY A 112 -21.21 -44.85 25.77
CA GLY A 112 -21.95 -46.00 26.28
C GLY A 112 -22.98 -45.58 27.34
N ASP A 113 -23.12 -46.38 28.41
CA ASP A 113 -23.95 -45.99 29.57
C ASP A 113 -23.33 -44.75 30.27
N PRO A 114 -24.13 -43.90 30.95
CA PRO A 114 -23.59 -42.75 31.67
C PRO A 114 -22.59 -43.16 32.76
N LEU A 115 -21.33 -42.76 32.62
CA LEU A 115 -20.24 -43.10 33.54
C LEU A 115 -19.70 -41.85 34.23
N ASN A 116 -19.55 -41.95 35.55
CA ASN A 116 -18.92 -40.91 36.37
C ASN A 116 -17.40 -40.94 36.12
N GLY A 117 -16.75 -39.77 36.11
CA GLY A 117 -15.30 -39.63 35.89
C GLY A 117 -14.42 -40.42 36.85
N ASP A 118 -14.91 -40.77 38.06
CA ASP A 118 -14.17 -41.56 39.05
C ASP A 118 -13.96 -43.03 38.62
N MET A 119 -14.69 -43.48 37.60
CA MET A 119 -14.65 -44.87 37.12
C MET A 119 -13.54 -45.12 36.10
N PHE A 120 -12.86 -44.08 35.65
CA PHE A 120 -11.86 -44.17 34.61
C PHE A 120 -10.46 -44.00 35.18
N THR A 121 -9.58 -44.91 34.79
CA THR A 121 -8.16 -44.89 35.15
C THR A 121 -7.28 -44.47 33.99
N ARG A 122 -7.79 -44.51 32.75
CA ARG A 122 -7.01 -44.17 31.55
C ARG A 122 -7.87 -43.61 30.40
N LEU A 123 -7.32 -42.68 29.62
CA LEU A 123 -7.84 -42.29 28.29
C LEU A 123 -6.80 -42.61 27.23
N VAL A 124 -7.23 -43.25 26.14
CA VAL A 124 -6.45 -43.46 24.92
C VAL A 124 -7.23 -42.82 23.77
N LEU A 125 -6.64 -41.86 23.06
CA LEU A 125 -7.25 -41.18 21.91
C LEU A 125 -6.33 -41.32 20.71
N ASN A 126 -6.85 -41.87 19.61
CA ASN A 126 -6.18 -41.90 18.32
C ASN A 126 -7.09 -41.18 17.30
N ALA A 127 -6.74 -39.98 16.84
CA ALA A 127 -7.61 -39.24 15.93
C ALA A 127 -7.54 -39.77 14.50
N GLY A 128 -6.34 -40.04 13.98
CA GLY A 128 -6.20 -40.84 12.76
C GLY A 128 -5.49 -40.07 11.66
N ALA A 129 -6.19 -39.70 10.60
CA ALA A 129 -5.60 -38.88 9.55
C ALA A 129 -6.55 -37.74 9.20
N GLY A 130 -6.02 -36.63 8.69
CA GLY A 130 -6.77 -35.40 8.49
C GLY A 130 -6.38 -34.33 9.51
N ASP A 131 -6.77 -33.08 9.28
CA ASP A 131 -6.44 -31.97 10.18
C ASP A 131 -7.38 -31.98 11.40
N ASP A 132 -6.95 -32.59 12.49
CA ASP A 132 -7.79 -32.94 13.63
C ASP A 132 -7.76 -31.88 14.74
N SER A 133 -8.91 -31.61 15.37
CA SER A 133 -9.03 -30.73 16.54
C SER A 133 -9.47 -31.52 17.77
N ILE A 134 -8.54 -31.75 18.68
CA ILE A 134 -8.76 -32.51 19.91
C ILE A 134 -8.79 -31.54 21.09
N ASP A 135 -9.82 -31.57 21.92
CA ASP A 135 -9.92 -30.79 23.16
C ASP A 135 -10.28 -31.69 24.35
N VAL A 136 -9.31 -31.91 25.23
CA VAL A 136 -9.47 -32.65 26.49
C VAL A 136 -9.24 -31.76 27.71
N SER A 137 -9.15 -30.45 27.52
CA SER A 137 -8.84 -29.48 28.59
C SER A 137 -9.90 -29.49 29.70
N ASN A 138 -11.18 -29.57 29.32
CA ASN A 138 -12.34 -29.49 30.22
C ASN A 138 -12.80 -30.86 30.79
N ALA A 139 -11.94 -31.86 30.85
CA ALA A 139 -12.26 -33.15 31.47
C ALA A 139 -12.41 -33.10 33.01
N LEU A 140 -12.46 -31.91 33.63
CA LEU A 140 -12.26 -31.71 35.07
C LEU A 140 -13.46 -32.13 35.95
N GLY A 141 -13.15 -33.03 36.87
CA GLY A 141 -13.97 -33.36 38.04
C GLY A 141 -13.41 -34.53 38.83
N ASN A 142 -13.27 -35.71 38.20
CA ASN A 142 -13.32 -36.97 38.96
C ASN A 142 -12.24 -38.02 38.59
N PHE A 143 -11.31 -37.74 37.66
CA PHE A 143 -10.27 -38.72 37.32
C PHE A 143 -9.09 -38.67 38.32
N ASN A 144 -9.20 -39.36 39.46
CA ASN A 144 -8.09 -39.46 40.43
C ASN A 144 -7.05 -40.52 39.99
N GLY A 145 -5.79 -40.11 39.75
CA GLY A 145 -4.68 -41.04 39.45
C GLY A 145 -4.59 -41.52 37.99
N PHE A 146 -5.02 -40.68 37.05
CA PHE A 146 -5.29 -41.01 35.65
C PHE A 146 -4.07 -40.94 34.72
N ALA A 147 -4.01 -41.86 33.75
CA ALA A 147 -3.04 -41.85 32.65
C ALA A 147 -3.70 -41.47 31.31
N MET A 148 -3.06 -40.63 30.50
CA MET A 148 -3.57 -40.22 29.19
C MET A 148 -2.58 -40.60 28.08
N GLU A 149 -3.10 -41.05 26.95
CA GLU A 149 -2.35 -41.31 25.71
C GLU A 149 -3.14 -40.70 24.55
N ILE A 150 -2.56 -39.71 23.88
CA ILE A 150 -3.15 -39.05 22.70
C ILE A 150 -2.17 -39.19 21.54
N ASP A 151 -2.67 -39.68 20.41
CA ASP A 151 -2.03 -39.67 19.11
C ASP A 151 -2.95 -38.94 18.14
N ALA A 152 -2.54 -37.74 17.69
CA ALA A 152 -3.32 -36.99 16.72
C ALA A 152 -3.24 -37.62 15.31
N GLY A 153 -2.10 -38.24 14.99
CA GLY A 153 -1.95 -39.04 13.79
C GLY A 153 -1.26 -38.29 12.66
N ALA A 154 -1.88 -38.15 11.49
CA ALA A 154 -1.29 -37.45 10.35
C ALA A 154 -2.23 -36.34 9.84
N GLY A 155 -1.79 -35.10 9.89
CA GLY A 155 -2.50 -33.93 9.44
C GLY A 155 -1.79 -32.67 9.90
N ARG A 156 -2.53 -31.57 9.97
CA ARG A 156 -2.16 -30.41 10.80
C ARG A 156 -3.08 -30.37 11.99
N ASP A 157 -2.62 -30.95 13.08
CA ASP A 157 -3.48 -31.25 14.20
C ASP A 157 -3.38 -30.19 15.28
N THR A 158 -4.45 -30.06 16.08
CA THR A 158 -4.49 -29.20 17.25
C THR A 158 -4.95 -30.02 18.43
N VAL A 159 -4.11 -30.12 19.47
CA VAL A 159 -4.46 -30.80 20.71
C VAL A 159 -4.50 -29.80 21.87
N ALA A 160 -5.67 -29.58 22.47
CA ALA A 160 -5.84 -28.78 23.68
C ALA A 160 -5.94 -29.69 24.91
N TYR A 161 -5.12 -29.44 25.92
CA TYR A 161 -4.94 -30.31 27.08
C TYR A 161 -4.73 -29.52 28.38
N SER A 162 -5.20 -30.07 29.52
CA SER A 162 -5.03 -29.50 30.87
C SER A 162 -4.08 -30.34 31.73
N ARG A 163 -3.17 -29.67 32.46
CA ARG A 163 -2.04 -30.28 33.21
C ARG A 163 -2.39 -31.18 34.39
N ARG A 164 -3.67 -31.34 34.74
CA ARG A 164 -4.09 -32.12 35.91
C ARG A 164 -3.79 -33.63 35.76
N TYR A 165 -3.47 -34.11 34.56
CA TYR A 165 -3.44 -35.54 34.23
C TYR A 165 -2.16 -35.97 33.51
N PRO A 166 -1.19 -36.64 34.15
CA PRO A 166 0.05 -37.06 33.46
C PRO A 166 -0.24 -38.01 32.28
N GLY A 167 0.40 -37.78 31.13
CA GLY A 167 0.15 -38.58 29.93
C GLY A 167 1.11 -38.32 28.77
N LEU A 168 1.08 -39.22 27.79
CA LEU A 168 1.78 -39.13 26.50
C LEU A 168 0.86 -38.44 25.49
N VAL A 169 1.33 -37.37 24.84
CA VAL A 169 0.58 -36.67 23.78
C VAL A 169 1.52 -36.54 22.58
N GLN A 170 1.06 -36.95 21.41
CA GLN A 170 1.81 -36.97 20.15
C GLN A 170 0.97 -36.31 19.06
N GLY A 171 1.60 -35.47 18.23
CA GLY A 171 0.93 -34.75 17.16
C GLY A 171 1.06 -35.41 15.78
N GLY A 172 2.02 -36.32 15.62
CA GLY A 172 2.29 -36.95 14.32
C GLY A 172 3.76 -36.92 13.96
N ALA A 173 4.10 -37.20 12.70
CA ALA A 173 5.49 -37.10 12.18
C ALA A 173 5.61 -36.04 11.06
N ASP A 174 4.52 -35.30 10.86
CA ASP A 174 4.30 -34.31 9.84
C ASP A 174 4.46 -32.90 10.40
N SER A 175 4.00 -31.89 9.68
CA SER A 175 4.37 -30.50 9.94
C SER A 175 3.15 -29.59 10.03
N GLY A 176 3.07 -28.85 11.12
CA GLY A 176 2.02 -27.87 11.39
C GLY A 176 1.15 -28.22 12.61
N ASP A 177 1.56 -29.19 13.41
CA ASP A 177 0.82 -29.65 14.58
C ASP A 177 1.01 -28.67 15.75
N ILE A 178 -0.08 -28.39 16.46
CA ILE A 178 -0.16 -27.40 17.53
C ILE A 178 -0.62 -28.06 18.83
N LEU A 179 0.22 -27.99 19.86
CA LEU A 179 -0.16 -28.37 21.22
C LEU A 179 -0.57 -27.13 22.01
N ARG A 180 -1.83 -27.05 22.44
CA ARG A 180 -2.36 -26.02 23.34
C ARG A 180 -2.43 -26.55 24.76
N ILE A 181 -1.82 -25.82 25.69
CA ILE A 181 -1.87 -26.16 27.12
C ILE A 181 -2.57 -25.03 27.86
N THR A 182 -3.73 -25.32 28.43
CA THR A 182 -4.47 -24.41 29.32
C THR A 182 -4.20 -24.79 30.78
N SER A 183 -4.06 -23.81 31.66
CA SER A 183 -4.14 -24.06 33.10
C SER A 183 -5.57 -23.83 33.57
N ASP A 184 -6.17 -24.78 34.27
CA ASP A 184 -7.50 -24.62 34.86
C ASP A 184 -7.58 -25.45 36.15
N GLY A 185 -7.35 -24.80 37.29
CA GLY A 185 -7.67 -25.34 38.62
C GLY A 185 -6.50 -25.36 39.62
N GLU A 186 -6.67 -24.58 40.69
CA GLU A 186 -6.04 -24.67 42.02
C GLU A 186 -4.52 -24.95 42.10
N ILE A 187 -3.75 -23.85 42.17
CA ILE A 187 -2.36 -23.85 42.61
C ILE A 187 -2.33 -24.06 44.13
N VAL A 188 -2.16 -25.30 44.58
CA VAL A 188 -1.83 -25.62 45.99
C VAL A 188 -0.34 -25.93 46.09
N LEU A 189 0.30 -25.22 47.02
CA LEU A 189 1.73 -24.95 47.12
C LEU A 189 2.61 -26.18 47.41
N GLY A 190 3.70 -26.29 46.66
CA GLY A 190 4.87 -27.14 46.96
C GLY A 190 5.85 -27.18 45.78
N GLU A 191 6.80 -26.23 45.75
CA GLU A 191 7.89 -26.06 44.76
C GLU A 191 7.45 -25.77 43.31
N GLN A 192 7.66 -24.51 42.90
CA GLN A 192 7.09 -23.87 41.73
C GLN A 192 7.94 -24.09 40.46
N SER A 193 7.44 -24.89 39.51
CA SER A 193 7.85 -24.88 38.10
C SER A 193 6.82 -25.62 37.23
N ILE A 194 6.34 -24.99 36.16
CA ILE A 194 5.68 -25.67 35.04
C ILE A 194 6.80 -26.30 34.22
N ASP A 195 7.25 -27.48 34.66
CA ASP A 195 8.29 -28.22 33.96
C ASP A 195 7.68 -28.89 32.72
N ILE A 196 7.94 -28.38 31.51
CA ILE A 196 7.51 -29.03 30.25
C ILE A 196 8.32 -30.31 30.00
N ASN A 197 9.41 -30.55 30.75
CA ASN A 197 10.30 -31.71 30.59
C ASN A 197 9.67 -33.07 30.96
N ARG A 198 8.44 -33.09 31.50
CA ARG A 198 7.66 -34.33 31.67
C ARG A 198 6.73 -34.64 30.51
N ILE A 199 6.58 -33.73 29.56
CA ILE A 199 6.09 -34.05 28.22
C ILE A 199 7.32 -34.56 27.47
N SER A 200 7.50 -35.87 27.49
CA SER A 200 8.53 -36.57 26.72
C SER A 200 8.17 -36.51 25.23
N SER A 201 8.28 -35.34 24.60
CA SER A 201 8.34 -35.23 23.14
C SER A 201 9.74 -35.63 22.69
N THR A 202 10.10 -36.90 22.88
CA THR A 202 11.42 -37.38 22.45
C THR A 202 11.53 -37.54 20.94
N TYR A 203 10.47 -37.30 20.17
CA TYR A 203 10.49 -37.34 18.71
C TYR A 203 9.52 -36.32 18.09
N ASN A 204 10.03 -35.64 17.05
CA ASN A 204 9.41 -34.71 16.11
C ASN A 204 7.90 -34.92 15.85
N GLY A 205 7.02 -34.13 16.45
CA GLY A 205 5.59 -34.19 16.11
C GLY A 205 4.70 -33.04 16.56
N PHE A 206 5.23 -31.98 17.17
CA PHE A 206 4.50 -30.72 17.37
C PHE A 206 5.45 -29.59 17.01
N GLU A 207 5.11 -28.78 16.01
CA GLU A 207 5.93 -27.67 15.54
C GLU A 207 5.71 -26.41 16.36
N ILE A 208 4.53 -26.28 16.99
CA ILE A 208 4.15 -25.14 17.82
C ILE A 208 3.55 -25.61 19.14
N VAL A 209 4.05 -25.07 20.26
CA VAL A 209 3.44 -25.23 21.57
C VAL A 209 2.87 -23.88 22.02
N ASP A 210 1.54 -23.77 22.08
CA ASP A 210 0.81 -22.62 22.59
C ASP A 210 0.58 -22.80 24.10
N LEU A 211 1.27 -22.01 24.92
CA LEU A 211 1.04 -21.94 26.36
C LEU A 211 0.11 -20.75 26.66
N ILE A 212 -1.06 -21.06 27.21
CA ILE A 212 -2.11 -20.09 27.53
C ILE A 212 -2.32 -20.09 29.04
N GLY A 213 -1.97 -19.00 29.72
CA GLY A 213 -2.15 -18.89 31.16
C GLY A 213 -3.58 -18.59 31.59
N ILE A 214 -3.97 -19.04 32.78
CA ILE A 214 -5.11 -18.48 33.53
C ILE A 214 -4.65 -17.60 34.69
N ASN A 215 -5.50 -16.61 34.95
CA ASN A 215 -5.38 -15.59 35.98
C ASN A 215 -5.06 -16.13 37.38
N GLY A 216 -4.03 -15.57 38.01
CA GLY A 216 -3.72 -15.81 39.42
C GLY A 216 -2.73 -14.78 39.99
N PRO A 217 -2.84 -14.41 41.28
CA PRO A 217 -1.96 -13.41 41.90
C PRO A 217 -0.55 -13.94 42.24
N SER A 218 -0.24 -15.20 41.94
CA SER A 218 1.01 -15.85 42.34
C SER A 218 1.98 -15.94 41.16
N PRO A 219 3.30 -15.80 41.41
CA PRO A 219 4.31 -16.01 40.38
C PRO A 219 4.22 -17.40 39.75
N VAL A 220 4.32 -17.47 38.41
CA VAL A 220 4.35 -18.74 37.66
C VAL A 220 5.61 -18.79 36.80
N VAL A 221 6.34 -19.91 36.86
CA VAL A 221 7.47 -20.20 35.97
C VAL A 221 7.01 -21.18 34.90
N PHE A 222 7.05 -20.78 33.64
CA PHE A 222 6.83 -21.60 32.44
C PHE A 222 8.18 -21.99 31.86
N ASP A 223 8.53 -23.28 31.91
CA ASP A 223 9.86 -23.75 31.55
C ASP A 223 9.84 -24.67 30.33
N ALA A 224 10.22 -24.12 29.17
CA ALA A 224 10.32 -24.80 27.89
C ALA A 224 11.77 -25.06 27.44
N ARG A 225 12.77 -25.00 28.34
CA ARG A 225 14.21 -25.05 27.98
C ARG A 225 14.70 -26.26 27.18
N ASN A 226 13.95 -27.35 27.14
CA ASN A 226 14.28 -28.54 26.35
C ASN A 226 13.36 -28.71 25.12
N ALA A 227 12.45 -27.77 24.87
CA ALA A 227 11.65 -27.75 23.65
C ALA A 227 12.58 -27.49 22.45
N THR A 228 12.45 -28.31 21.42
CA THR A 228 13.12 -28.10 20.12
C THR A 228 12.19 -27.47 19.08
N ALA A 229 10.91 -27.35 19.42
CA ALA A 229 9.86 -26.73 18.63
C ALA A 229 9.70 -25.25 19.01
N ASN A 230 9.00 -24.49 18.18
CA ASN A 230 8.70 -23.09 18.47
C ASN A 230 7.63 -23.02 19.57
N VAL A 231 7.85 -22.20 20.57
CA VAL A 231 6.94 -22.03 21.71
C VAL A 231 6.32 -20.64 21.65
N ARG A 232 4.99 -20.57 21.78
CA ARG A 232 4.26 -19.32 21.90
C ARG A 232 3.71 -19.18 23.30
N PHE A 233 4.10 -18.11 23.96
CA PHE A 233 3.60 -17.74 25.28
C PHE A 233 2.55 -16.63 25.08
N SER A 234 1.29 -16.89 25.43
CA SER A 234 0.18 -15.93 25.26
C SER A 234 -0.74 -15.85 26.49
N SER A 235 -1.30 -14.65 26.72
CA SER A 235 -2.29 -14.29 27.76
C SER A 235 -1.91 -14.59 29.23
N PHE A 236 -1.19 -13.67 29.87
CA PHE A 236 -0.87 -13.79 31.31
C PHE A 236 -1.20 -12.47 32.01
N ASP A 237 -2.46 -12.30 32.43
CA ASP A 237 -2.84 -11.13 33.21
C ASP A 237 -2.62 -11.40 34.70
N GLY A 238 -1.68 -10.65 35.30
CA GLY A 238 -1.42 -10.65 36.74
C GLY A 238 -0.33 -11.62 37.20
N GLY A 239 0.36 -11.22 38.29
CA GLY A 239 1.46 -11.97 38.91
C GLY A 239 2.83 -11.76 38.25
N ASP A 240 3.90 -12.08 38.98
CA ASP A 240 5.27 -12.03 38.47
C ASP A 240 5.59 -13.33 37.70
N ASN A 241 5.55 -13.33 36.37
CA ASN A 241 5.73 -14.55 35.58
C ASN A 241 7.18 -14.74 35.12
N THR A 242 7.61 -15.98 34.88
CA THR A 242 8.90 -16.27 34.23
C THR A 242 8.67 -17.20 33.06
N PHE A 243 9.06 -16.79 31.85
CA PHE A 243 9.05 -17.64 30.65
C PHE A 243 10.48 -18.06 30.33
N ILE A 244 10.67 -19.34 30.07
CA ILE A 244 11.96 -19.88 29.64
C ILE A 244 11.71 -20.56 28.31
N GLY A 245 12.29 -20.00 27.25
CA GLY A 245 12.21 -20.56 25.89
C GLY A 245 13.12 -21.76 25.69
N GLY A 246 12.95 -22.41 24.55
CA GLY A 246 13.67 -23.61 24.11
C GLY A 246 14.70 -23.30 23.02
N ALA A 247 15.01 -24.28 22.17
CA ALA A 247 15.92 -24.10 21.04
C ALA A 247 15.22 -23.62 19.74
N GLY A 248 13.89 -23.47 19.79
CA GLY A 248 13.05 -23.04 18.67
C GLY A 248 12.93 -21.51 18.57
N ASP A 249 12.35 -21.02 17.47
CA ASP A 249 12.06 -19.59 17.30
C ASP A 249 10.81 -19.24 18.11
N ASP A 250 11.00 -18.73 19.32
CA ASP A 250 9.92 -18.57 20.30
C ASP A 250 9.23 -17.21 20.19
N VAL A 251 7.97 -17.13 20.62
CA VAL A 251 7.18 -15.89 20.62
C VAL A 251 6.64 -15.61 22.02
N PHE A 252 7.03 -14.47 22.58
CA PHE A 252 6.62 -14.00 23.89
C PHE A 252 5.64 -12.83 23.73
N THR A 253 4.34 -13.11 23.87
CA THR A 253 3.33 -12.04 23.94
C THR A 253 3.21 -11.59 25.40
N VAL A 254 3.63 -10.37 25.69
CA VAL A 254 3.68 -9.84 27.05
C VAL A 254 2.46 -8.97 27.36
N SER A 255 1.97 -9.08 28.59
CA SER A 255 0.83 -8.36 29.17
C SER A 255 1.15 -7.89 30.59
N ASN A 256 0.18 -7.28 31.29
CA ASN A 256 0.38 -6.62 32.58
C ASN A 256 1.03 -7.53 33.65
N GLY A 257 2.00 -6.99 34.39
CA GLY A 257 2.76 -7.69 35.44
C GLY A 257 4.28 -7.53 35.29
N PHE A 258 5.03 -7.98 36.30
CA PHE A 258 6.46 -8.18 36.15
C PHE A 258 6.69 -9.52 35.44
N THR A 259 7.55 -9.56 34.43
CA THR A 259 7.83 -10.81 33.72
C THR A 259 9.33 -10.97 33.52
N ALA A 260 9.88 -12.13 33.86
CA ALA A 260 11.23 -12.51 33.42
C ALA A 260 11.12 -13.39 32.18
N ILE A 261 11.91 -13.12 31.16
CA ILE A 261 12.06 -14.02 30.01
C ILE A 261 13.52 -14.47 30.01
N SER A 262 13.79 -15.77 30.02
CA SER A 262 15.14 -16.27 29.83
C SER A 262 15.21 -17.15 28.60
N ASP A 263 16.04 -16.76 27.65
CA ASP A 263 16.40 -17.60 26.54
C ASP A 263 17.90 -17.51 26.28
N LEU A 264 18.55 -18.66 26.19
CA LEU A 264 20.00 -18.80 26.00
C LEU A 264 20.32 -19.51 24.68
N SER A 265 19.29 -19.70 23.84
CA SER A 265 19.36 -20.28 22.52
C SER A 265 19.96 -19.32 21.48
N ALA A 266 20.29 -19.83 20.29
CA ALA A 266 20.73 -19.05 19.14
C ALA A 266 19.62 -18.95 18.05
N SER A 267 18.37 -19.22 18.45
CA SER A 267 17.14 -19.08 17.66
C SER A 267 16.79 -17.60 17.45
N ILE A 268 15.77 -17.34 16.64
CA ILE A 268 15.19 -15.99 16.47
C ILE A 268 13.97 -15.90 17.37
N ASP A 269 14.13 -15.24 18.51
CA ASP A 269 13.06 -15.08 19.48
C ASP A 269 12.38 -13.72 19.34
N GLN A 270 11.06 -13.72 19.47
CA GLN A 270 10.20 -12.57 19.21
C GLN A 270 9.50 -12.12 20.48
N VAL A 271 9.48 -10.82 20.73
CA VAL A 271 8.59 -10.23 21.73
C VAL A 271 7.47 -9.44 21.05
N VAL A 272 6.25 -9.59 21.55
CA VAL A 272 5.07 -8.86 21.08
C VAL A 272 4.44 -8.13 22.27
N LEU A 273 4.28 -6.82 22.15
CA LEU A 273 3.60 -5.98 23.13
C LEU A 273 2.62 -5.04 22.42
N SER A 274 1.40 -4.94 22.97
CA SER A 274 0.46 -3.86 22.63
C SER A 274 -0.02 -3.20 23.91
N ALA A 275 0.19 -1.88 24.02
CA ALA A 275 -0.26 -1.10 25.16
C ALA A 275 -0.45 0.38 24.78
N ASP A 276 -1.51 1.00 25.28
CA ASP A 276 -1.74 2.45 25.15
C ASP A 276 -0.97 3.22 26.24
N SER A 277 0.36 3.25 26.11
CA SER A 277 1.27 3.89 27.05
C SER A 277 2.64 4.12 26.43
N ASP A 278 3.49 4.93 27.07
CA ASP A 278 4.91 4.97 26.72
C ASP A 278 5.56 3.59 26.93
N ILE A 279 6.29 3.12 25.92
CA ILE A 279 6.98 1.83 25.88
C ILE A 279 8.47 2.07 25.64
N THR A 280 9.33 1.42 26.43
CA THR A 280 10.78 1.50 26.23
C THR A 280 11.41 0.11 26.21
N LEU A 281 12.09 -0.24 25.11
CA LEU A 281 12.89 -1.45 24.95
C LEU A 281 14.40 -1.11 25.00
N ASN A 282 14.99 -1.23 26.18
CA ASN A 282 16.39 -0.93 26.45
C ASN A 282 17.30 -2.16 26.36
N GLY A 283 17.29 -2.84 25.21
CA GLY A 283 18.09 -4.05 24.97
C GLY A 283 17.50 -5.28 25.66
N ILE A 284 17.73 -5.42 26.97
CA ILE A 284 17.25 -6.57 27.77
C ILE A 284 16.17 -6.19 28.79
N VAL A 285 15.61 -4.99 28.71
CA VAL A 285 14.50 -4.57 29.57
C VAL A 285 13.43 -3.89 28.73
N LEU A 286 12.19 -4.35 28.86
CA LEU A 286 11.00 -3.72 28.28
C LEU A 286 10.14 -3.13 29.40
N LEU A 287 9.75 -1.87 29.25
CA LEU A 287 9.01 -1.08 30.25
C LEU A 287 7.77 -0.48 29.61
N TRP A 288 6.64 -0.47 30.33
CA TRP A 288 5.43 0.28 29.96
C TRP A 288 4.53 0.49 31.17
N GLY A 289 4.09 1.72 31.43
CA GLY A 289 3.42 2.07 32.69
C GLY A 289 4.25 1.64 33.92
N ASP A 290 3.64 0.87 34.83
CA ASP A 290 4.31 0.29 36.01
C ASP A 290 4.89 -1.11 35.75
N ASN A 291 4.78 -1.64 34.52
CA ASN A 291 5.17 -2.98 34.17
C ASN A 291 6.65 -3.05 33.74
N ARG A 292 7.26 -4.22 33.95
CA ARG A 292 8.66 -4.48 33.59
C ARG A 292 8.85 -5.93 33.16
N VAL A 293 9.40 -6.09 31.96
CA VAL A 293 9.92 -7.36 31.47
C VAL A 293 11.45 -7.30 31.47
N THR A 294 12.12 -8.30 32.04
CA THR A 294 13.58 -8.43 31.96
C THR A 294 13.94 -9.68 31.17
N PHE A 295 14.73 -9.51 30.12
CA PHE A 295 15.24 -10.59 29.28
C PHE A 295 16.63 -11.04 29.78
N ASN A 296 16.86 -12.35 29.85
CA ASN A 296 18.16 -12.95 30.10
C ASN A 296 18.65 -13.61 28.81
N GLY A 297 19.24 -12.80 27.93
CA GLY A 297 19.36 -12.99 26.48
C GLY A 297 18.46 -11.99 25.78
N ALA A 298 18.97 -11.15 24.86
CA ALA A 298 18.14 -10.15 24.20
C ALA A 298 17.35 -10.80 23.05
N PRO A 299 16.05 -10.55 22.90
CA PRO A 299 15.31 -11.05 21.74
C PRO A 299 15.88 -10.47 20.44
N GLU A 300 15.73 -11.19 19.34
CA GLU A 300 16.20 -10.76 18.02
C GLU A 300 15.17 -9.88 17.31
N VAL A 301 13.89 -10.03 17.64
CA VAL A 301 12.78 -9.30 16.99
C VAL A 301 11.80 -8.77 18.03
N ALA A 302 11.32 -7.55 17.85
CA ALA A 302 10.30 -6.95 18.68
C ALA A 302 9.17 -6.34 17.84
N PHE A 303 7.92 -6.64 18.19
CA PHE A 303 6.72 -5.99 17.66
C PHE A 303 6.08 -5.19 18.79
N ILE A 304 6.07 -3.87 18.64
CA ILE A 304 5.57 -2.95 19.66
C ILE A 304 4.47 -2.09 19.02
N THR A 305 3.27 -2.18 19.59
CA THR A 305 2.11 -1.41 19.15
C THR A 305 1.62 -0.51 20.28
N GLY A 306 1.48 0.78 19.98
CA GLY A 306 0.81 1.75 20.84
C GLY A 306 -0.69 1.54 20.92
N GLY A 307 -1.40 2.56 21.40
CA GLY A 307 -2.85 2.59 21.53
C GLY A 307 -3.47 3.75 20.77
N ALA A 308 -4.60 4.25 21.29
CA ALA A 308 -5.28 5.39 20.67
C ALA A 308 -4.83 6.75 21.24
N GLY A 309 -4.04 6.73 22.30
CA GLY A 309 -3.44 7.91 22.91
C GLY A 309 -2.02 8.16 22.39
N ALA A 310 -1.51 9.36 22.65
CA ALA A 310 -0.12 9.72 22.37
C ALA A 310 0.86 8.81 23.14
N ASN A 311 1.76 8.13 22.44
CA ASN A 311 2.72 7.22 23.02
C ASN A 311 4.16 7.50 22.56
N THR A 312 5.13 7.32 23.44
CA THR A 312 6.55 7.22 23.09
C THR A 312 6.96 5.75 23.00
N LEU A 313 7.29 5.25 21.81
CA LEU A 313 7.81 3.91 21.59
C LEU A 313 9.33 3.99 21.33
N ASP A 314 10.13 3.75 22.37
CA ASP A 314 11.59 3.89 22.32
C ASP A 314 12.32 2.54 22.30
N ALA A 315 12.85 2.18 21.13
CA ALA A 315 13.70 1.01 20.93
C ALA A 315 15.18 1.37 20.68
N SER A 316 15.61 2.60 20.95
CA SER A 316 16.93 3.15 20.58
C SER A 316 18.15 2.35 21.05
N ARG A 317 18.00 1.53 22.09
CA ARG A 317 19.08 0.66 22.63
C ARG A 317 18.91 -0.81 22.30
N PHE A 318 17.84 -1.18 21.59
CA PHE A 318 17.62 -2.53 21.12
C PHE A 318 18.53 -2.83 19.92
N MET A 319 19.11 -4.03 19.87
CA MET A 319 20.04 -4.42 18.80
C MET A 319 19.39 -5.28 17.71
N GLY A 320 18.21 -5.85 17.99
CA GLY A 320 17.44 -6.65 17.06
C GLY A 320 16.62 -5.82 16.10
N GLU A 321 15.79 -6.50 15.30
CA GLU A 321 14.82 -5.89 14.40
C GLU A 321 13.57 -5.44 15.16
N VAL A 322 13.05 -4.26 14.88
CA VAL A 322 11.84 -3.75 15.54
C VAL A 322 10.77 -3.34 14.53
N SER A 323 9.51 -3.65 14.84
CA SER A 323 8.34 -3.04 14.22
C SER A 323 7.62 -2.19 15.25
N LEU A 324 7.48 -0.89 14.97
CA LEU A 324 6.82 0.10 15.81
C LEU A 324 5.55 0.59 15.12
N ASP A 325 4.41 0.46 15.77
CA ASP A 325 3.11 0.90 15.27
C ASP A 325 2.46 1.86 16.28
N GLY A 326 2.31 3.14 15.92
CA GLY A 326 1.73 4.18 16.79
C GLY A 326 0.21 4.10 16.90
N GLN A 327 -0.48 3.59 15.87
CA GLN A 327 -1.94 3.59 15.72
C GLN A 327 -2.57 5.00 15.68
N GLY A 328 -2.89 5.60 16.81
CA GLY A 328 -3.50 6.92 16.83
C GLY A 328 -3.12 7.72 18.05
N GLY A 329 -3.25 9.05 17.94
CA GLY A 329 -2.64 9.96 18.89
C GLY A 329 -1.40 10.61 18.28
N ASP A 330 -0.68 11.38 19.09
CA ASP A 330 0.56 12.04 18.66
C ASP A 330 1.75 11.20 19.16
N ASP A 331 2.27 10.32 18.31
CA ASP A 331 3.25 9.30 18.70
C ASP A 331 4.70 9.71 18.42
N THR A 332 5.63 9.25 19.26
CA THR A 332 7.07 9.34 19.02
C THR A 332 7.65 7.93 18.88
N LEU A 333 8.05 7.55 17.67
CA LEU A 333 8.62 6.24 17.37
C LEU A 333 10.14 6.35 17.19
N ILE A 334 10.92 5.67 18.04
CA ILE A 334 12.38 5.69 17.99
C ILE A 334 12.89 4.27 17.68
N GLY A 335 13.49 4.11 16.51
CA GLY A 335 13.94 2.83 15.97
C GLY A 335 15.12 2.23 16.72
N SER A 336 15.33 0.94 16.46
CA SER A 336 16.40 0.15 17.04
C SER A 336 17.76 0.42 16.39
N VAL A 337 18.80 -0.26 16.90
CA VAL A 337 20.11 -0.34 16.25
C VAL A 337 20.12 -1.33 15.08
N GLY A 338 19.15 -2.24 15.03
CA GLY A 338 18.92 -3.11 13.89
C GLY A 338 17.98 -2.46 12.87
N ASN A 339 17.39 -3.31 12.02
CA ASN A 339 16.37 -2.86 11.06
C ASN A 339 15.12 -2.38 11.81
N SER A 340 14.54 -1.26 11.38
CA SER A 340 13.32 -0.74 11.99
C SER A 340 12.21 -0.56 10.95
N SER A 341 11.01 -1.03 11.27
CA SER A 341 9.78 -0.78 10.51
C SER A 341 8.87 0.14 11.31
N PHE A 342 8.42 1.22 10.71
CA PHE A 342 7.59 2.22 11.37
C PHE A 342 6.23 2.37 10.68
N THR A 343 5.16 2.29 11.47
CA THR A 343 3.79 2.65 11.08
C THR A 343 3.32 3.74 12.04
N PRO A 344 3.52 5.04 11.72
CA PRO A 344 3.22 6.12 12.66
C PRO A 344 1.75 6.24 13.03
N GLY A 345 0.85 5.84 12.14
CA GLY A 345 -0.59 5.95 12.37
C GLY A 345 -1.15 7.35 12.12
N SER A 346 -2.32 7.63 12.69
CA SER A 346 -2.99 8.94 12.62
C SER A 346 -2.36 9.96 13.58
N GLY A 347 -2.71 11.25 13.48
CA GLY A 347 -2.24 12.30 14.39
C GLY A 347 -0.92 12.98 13.98
N VAL A 348 -0.28 13.67 14.92
CA VAL A 348 0.98 14.39 14.70
C VAL A 348 2.15 13.62 15.31
N ASN A 349 2.85 12.88 14.47
CA ASN A 349 3.85 11.92 14.87
C ASN A 349 5.28 12.43 14.67
N THR A 350 6.23 11.80 15.37
CA THR A 350 7.67 11.96 15.16
C THR A 350 8.29 10.57 15.01
N VAL A 351 9.05 10.35 13.94
CA VAL A 351 9.83 9.12 13.76
C VAL A 351 11.31 9.47 13.77
N LEU A 352 12.09 8.69 14.52
CA LEU A 352 13.51 8.86 14.69
C LEU A 352 14.24 7.53 14.42
N THR A 353 15.13 7.47 13.43
CA THR A 353 16.01 6.30 13.26
C THR A 353 17.25 6.42 14.11
N SER A 354 17.84 5.28 14.48
CA SER A 354 19.15 5.28 15.14
C SER A 354 20.25 5.53 14.10
N PRO A 355 21.36 6.21 14.46
CA PRO A 355 22.39 6.67 13.50
C PRO A 355 23.31 5.58 12.90
N ASN A 356 22.82 4.36 12.70
CA ASN A 356 23.59 3.21 12.20
C ASN A 356 23.04 2.68 10.85
N ASN A 357 23.59 1.56 10.38
CA ASN A 357 23.31 0.97 9.05
C ASN A 357 22.19 -0.10 9.07
N GLY A 358 21.25 -0.07 10.03
CA GLY A 358 20.03 -0.86 9.94
C GLY A 358 19.24 -0.48 8.68
N PHE A 359 18.49 -1.42 8.12
CA PHE A 359 17.56 -1.13 7.03
C PHE A 359 16.25 -0.61 7.61
N ASP A 360 15.97 0.67 7.44
CA ASP A 360 14.85 1.36 8.06
C ASP A 360 13.74 1.65 7.04
N GLN A 361 12.50 1.28 7.37
CA GLN A 361 11.34 1.35 6.47
C GLN A 361 10.16 2.09 7.08
N LEU A 362 9.49 2.91 6.26
CA LEU A 362 8.27 3.63 6.62
C LEU A 362 7.04 3.06 5.90
N PHE A 363 5.93 2.98 6.61
CA PHE A 363 4.63 2.58 6.07
C PHE A 363 3.59 3.65 6.38
N PHE A 364 2.99 4.19 5.33
CA PHE A 364 1.95 5.21 5.42
C PHE A 364 0.68 4.81 4.69
N THR A 365 -0.44 5.25 5.24
CA THR A 365 -1.73 5.28 4.55
C THR A 365 -2.24 6.71 4.57
N GLY A 366 -2.84 7.17 3.49
CA GLY A 366 -3.32 8.55 3.38
C GLY A 366 -4.48 8.69 2.40
N ALA A 367 -5.10 9.87 2.36
CA ALA A 367 -6.16 10.20 1.41
C ALA A 367 -6.09 11.69 1.01
N GLY A 368 -6.52 12.01 -0.20
CA GLY A 368 -6.46 13.33 -0.80
C GLY A 368 -5.02 13.77 -1.08
N GLU A 369 -4.63 14.93 -0.57
CA GLU A 369 -3.26 15.44 -0.75
C GLU A 369 -2.30 14.74 0.21
N ILE A 370 -1.34 14.00 -0.33
CA ILE A 370 -0.31 13.26 0.38
C ILE A 370 1.04 13.83 -0.04
N THR A 371 1.88 14.22 0.91
CA THR A 371 3.24 14.70 0.66
C THR A 371 4.24 13.86 1.43
N LEU A 372 5.30 13.40 0.75
CA LEU A 372 6.45 12.74 1.37
C LEU A 372 7.76 13.42 0.94
N THR A 373 8.53 13.83 1.92
CA THR A 373 9.89 14.37 1.78
C THR A 373 10.82 13.65 2.74
N ASP A 374 12.13 13.84 2.61
CA ASP A 374 13.11 13.26 3.54
C ASP A 374 12.89 13.67 5.03
N THR A 375 12.10 14.72 5.30
CA THR A 375 11.87 15.22 6.67
C THR A 375 10.40 15.23 7.09
N LEU A 376 9.47 14.87 6.21
CA LEU A 376 8.04 15.02 6.45
C LEU A 376 7.20 14.02 5.67
N PHE A 377 6.24 13.41 6.33
CA PHE A 377 5.03 12.89 5.70
C PHE A 377 3.82 13.72 6.14
N SER A 378 2.90 14.07 5.25
CA SER A 378 1.65 14.73 5.62
C SER A 378 0.48 14.34 4.72
N THR A 379 -0.70 14.24 5.32
CA THR A 379 -2.00 14.08 4.65
C THR A 379 -3.08 14.80 5.46
N ALA A 380 -4.33 14.81 5.01
CA ALA A 380 -5.41 15.53 5.68
C ALA A 380 -5.56 15.09 7.15
N GLY A 381 -5.20 15.98 8.09
CA GLY A 381 -5.32 15.75 9.53
C GLY A 381 -4.23 14.90 10.18
N THR A 382 -3.22 14.45 9.42
CA THR A 382 -2.11 13.62 9.92
C THR A 382 -0.78 14.15 9.40
N SER A 383 0.23 14.21 10.26
CA SER A 383 1.59 14.64 9.88
C SER A 383 2.61 13.83 10.66
N THR A 384 3.72 13.45 10.02
CA THR A 384 4.84 12.77 10.70
C THR A 384 6.13 13.51 10.38
N THR A 385 6.81 14.01 11.42
CA THR A 385 8.17 14.54 11.29
C THR A 385 9.14 13.37 11.19
N LEU A 386 9.97 13.36 10.16
CA LEU A 386 10.94 12.31 9.89
C LEU A 386 12.35 12.80 10.24
N ASN A 387 12.99 12.12 11.16
CA ASN A 387 14.33 12.45 11.62
C ASN A 387 15.26 11.24 11.47
N GLY A 388 16.24 11.36 10.58
CA GLY A 388 17.19 10.29 10.30
C GLY A 388 17.17 9.89 8.83
N PHE A 389 17.90 8.82 8.51
CA PHE A 389 17.90 8.24 7.18
C PHE A 389 16.96 7.04 7.16
N PHE A 390 16.19 6.90 6.08
CA PHE A 390 15.29 5.79 5.84
C PHE A 390 15.62 5.19 4.48
N ASP A 391 15.74 3.87 4.40
CA ASP A 391 16.10 3.17 3.16
C ASP A 391 14.90 3.01 2.22
N PHE A 392 13.69 2.92 2.77
CA PHE A 392 12.49 2.61 2.00
C PHE A 392 11.23 3.25 2.59
N ALA A 393 10.31 3.67 1.73
CA ALA A 393 8.97 4.06 2.14
C ALA A 393 7.91 3.35 1.28
N THR A 394 6.80 2.99 1.92
CA THR A 394 5.57 2.55 1.25
C THR A 394 4.44 3.52 1.56
N ILE A 395 3.74 3.99 0.54
CA ILE A 395 2.49 4.72 0.65
C ILE A 395 1.39 3.87 0.01
N THR A 396 0.29 3.71 0.73
CA THR A 396 -0.98 3.23 0.18
C THR A 396 -1.98 4.37 0.23
N GLY A 397 -2.50 4.75 -0.94
CA GLY A 397 -3.57 5.73 -1.04
C GLY A 397 -4.92 5.13 -0.66
N SER A 398 -5.98 5.85 -1.01
CA SER A 398 -7.32 5.65 -0.55
C SER A 398 -8.22 5.08 -1.65
N SER A 399 -9.52 5.26 -1.48
CA SER A 399 -10.51 4.95 -2.52
C SER A 399 -11.11 6.22 -3.13
N SER A 400 -10.41 7.33 -3.02
CA SER A 400 -10.77 8.66 -3.53
C SER A 400 -9.59 9.19 -4.31
N ASP A 401 -9.84 10.14 -5.21
CA ASP A 401 -8.78 10.82 -5.96
C ASP A 401 -7.69 11.38 -5.00
N ASP A 402 -6.49 10.84 -5.11
CA ASP A 402 -5.33 11.22 -4.31
C ASP A 402 -4.31 11.99 -5.15
N LEU A 403 -3.72 13.03 -4.56
CA LEU A 403 -2.52 13.68 -5.08
C LEU A 403 -1.33 13.25 -4.21
N ILE A 404 -0.55 12.30 -4.70
CA ILE A 404 0.61 11.74 -3.99
C ILE A 404 1.89 12.40 -4.51
N ASP A 405 2.43 13.33 -3.74
CA ASP A 405 3.69 14.02 -4.04
C ASP A 405 4.85 13.51 -3.16
N ALA A 406 5.60 12.55 -3.68
CA ALA A 406 6.86 12.08 -3.11
C ALA A 406 8.08 12.62 -3.88
N SER A 407 7.93 13.70 -4.65
CA SER A 407 8.99 14.22 -5.51
C SER A 407 10.21 14.75 -4.76
N ALA A 408 10.11 14.97 -3.45
CA ALA A 408 11.22 15.36 -2.59
C ALA A 408 11.76 14.21 -1.72
N TRP A 409 11.36 12.97 -2.00
CA TRP A 409 11.89 11.77 -1.35
C TRP A 409 13.14 11.26 -2.09
N SER A 410 14.22 11.01 -1.35
CA SER A 410 15.51 10.65 -1.93
C SER A 410 15.76 9.14 -2.06
N SER A 411 15.17 8.33 -1.18
CA SER A 411 15.36 6.88 -1.09
C SER A 411 14.39 6.08 -1.97
N ASP A 412 14.49 4.75 -1.92
CA ASP A 412 13.59 3.86 -2.64
C ASP A 412 12.15 3.99 -2.11
N LEU A 413 11.18 3.78 -3.00
CA LEU A 413 9.78 4.09 -2.75
C LEU A 413 8.84 3.09 -3.42
N ARG A 414 7.79 2.70 -2.71
CA ARG A 414 6.62 2.03 -3.28
C ARG A 414 5.37 2.88 -3.06
N ILE A 415 4.61 3.11 -4.13
CA ILE A 415 3.29 3.72 -4.07
C ILE A 415 2.29 2.77 -4.71
N ASP A 416 1.17 2.57 -4.01
CA ASP A 416 -0.08 2.00 -4.53
C ASP A 416 -1.14 3.08 -4.31
N ALA A 417 -1.57 3.77 -5.37
CA ALA A 417 -2.44 4.94 -5.24
C ALA A 417 -3.88 4.56 -4.91
N GLY A 418 -4.36 3.42 -5.42
CA GLY A 418 -5.54 2.75 -4.91
C GLY A 418 -6.67 2.70 -5.93
N LYS A 419 -7.76 3.43 -5.68
CA LYS A 419 -8.90 3.53 -6.61
C LYS A 419 -9.23 4.98 -6.88
N SER A 420 -9.92 5.20 -7.98
CA SER A 420 -10.32 6.52 -8.49
C SER A 420 -9.16 7.18 -9.25
N ASP A 421 -9.33 8.42 -9.69
CA ASP A 421 -8.37 9.04 -10.59
C ASP A 421 -7.23 9.67 -9.77
N ASP A 422 -6.11 8.96 -9.62
CA ASP A 422 -5.00 9.41 -8.79
C ASP A 422 -3.93 10.17 -9.60
N THR A 423 -3.16 11.02 -8.92
CA THR A 423 -1.99 11.70 -9.47
C THR A 423 -0.75 11.42 -8.63
N VAL A 424 0.27 10.80 -9.23
CA VAL A 424 1.46 10.32 -8.51
C VAL A 424 2.74 10.98 -9.02
N ARG A 425 3.54 11.52 -8.09
CA ARG A 425 4.93 11.96 -8.31
C ARG A 425 5.86 11.12 -7.46
N GLY A 426 6.74 10.35 -8.10
CA GLY A 426 7.77 9.55 -7.41
C GLY A 426 9.00 10.35 -6.98
N GLY A 427 9.84 9.74 -6.15
CA GLY A 427 11.10 10.31 -5.67
C GLY A 427 12.31 10.06 -6.61
N THR A 428 13.51 10.34 -6.14
CA THR A 428 14.75 10.12 -6.94
C THR A 428 15.38 8.74 -6.77
N GLY A 429 14.89 7.92 -5.83
CA GLY A 429 15.37 6.56 -5.61
C GLY A 429 14.89 5.58 -6.69
N THR A 430 15.01 4.28 -6.38
CA THR A 430 14.37 3.23 -7.18
C THR A 430 12.91 3.12 -6.76
N ASN A 431 12.02 3.44 -7.67
CA ASN A 431 10.59 3.55 -7.36
C ASN A 431 9.80 2.41 -8.00
N THR A 432 8.75 1.95 -7.31
CA THR A 432 7.67 1.13 -7.88
C THR A 432 6.36 1.84 -7.66
N LEU A 433 5.73 2.31 -8.73
CA LEU A 433 4.50 3.11 -8.67
C LEU A 433 3.37 2.35 -9.35
N GLN A 434 2.22 2.27 -8.70
CA GLN A 434 1.00 1.68 -9.22
C GLN A 434 -0.11 2.71 -9.08
N GLY A 435 -0.80 3.04 -10.18
CA GLY A 435 -1.97 3.92 -10.16
C GLY A 435 -3.15 3.20 -9.51
N GLY A 436 -3.58 2.11 -10.13
CA GLY A 436 -4.60 1.23 -9.56
C GLY A 436 -5.82 1.14 -10.47
N ALA A 437 -7.00 1.32 -9.89
CA ALA A 437 -8.25 1.29 -10.65
C ALA A 437 -8.69 2.71 -11.03
N ASP A 438 -9.31 2.82 -12.21
CA ASP A 438 -9.77 4.08 -12.83
C ASP A 438 -8.63 4.79 -13.59
N SER A 439 -8.68 6.11 -13.81
CA SER A 439 -7.74 6.80 -14.71
C SER A 439 -6.63 7.52 -13.94
N ASP A 440 -5.46 6.92 -13.92
CA ASP A 440 -4.34 7.43 -13.12
C ASP A 440 -3.35 8.25 -13.95
N THR A 441 -2.76 9.26 -13.31
CA THR A 441 -1.77 10.17 -13.91
C THR A 441 -0.43 10.08 -13.19
N ILE A 442 0.63 9.75 -13.93
CA ILE A 442 2.00 9.93 -13.44
C ILE A 442 2.55 11.31 -13.84
N GLU A 443 3.15 12.03 -12.90
CA GLU A 443 3.82 13.30 -13.17
C GLU A 443 5.32 13.24 -12.84
N GLN A 444 6.16 13.80 -13.70
CA GLN A 444 7.59 13.98 -13.44
C GLN A 444 8.12 15.26 -14.07
N THR A 445 8.95 15.98 -13.32
CA THR A 445 9.77 17.07 -13.84
C THR A 445 11.22 16.70 -13.68
N ALA A 446 12.01 16.66 -14.76
CA ALA A 446 13.41 16.23 -14.75
C ALA A 446 14.31 17.15 -15.60
N SER A 447 15.60 17.22 -15.25
CA SER A 447 16.64 17.90 -16.05
C SER A 447 17.38 16.98 -17.03
N GLU A 448 17.10 15.69 -16.92
CA GLU A 448 17.65 14.60 -17.70
C GLU A 448 16.66 14.15 -18.79
N ASP A 449 17.15 13.36 -19.74
CA ASP A 449 16.28 12.70 -20.70
C ASP A 449 15.30 11.75 -19.99
N GLN A 450 14.04 11.81 -20.40
CA GLN A 450 12.93 11.03 -19.86
C GLN A 450 12.47 10.04 -20.92
N THR A 451 12.39 8.76 -20.56
CA THR A 451 11.81 7.71 -21.40
C THR A 451 10.67 7.07 -20.63
N LEU A 452 9.48 7.09 -21.22
CA LEU A 452 8.25 6.53 -20.65
C LEU A 452 7.78 5.34 -21.51
N THR A 453 7.52 4.24 -20.82
CA THR A 453 6.83 3.06 -21.37
C THR A 453 5.70 2.68 -20.42
N ASP A 454 4.82 1.76 -20.81
CA ASP A 454 3.77 1.22 -19.91
C ASP A 454 4.33 0.56 -18.62
N THR A 455 5.63 0.30 -18.55
CA THR A 455 6.26 -0.42 -17.42
C THR A 455 7.39 0.33 -16.74
N SER A 456 7.85 1.45 -17.30
CA SER A 456 9.00 2.18 -16.78
C SER A 456 8.97 3.67 -17.07
N LEU A 457 9.50 4.46 -16.14
CA LEU A 457 9.83 5.87 -16.34
C LEU A 457 11.29 6.13 -15.91
N SER A 458 12.06 6.80 -16.77
CA SER A 458 13.39 7.31 -16.47
C SER A 458 13.40 8.83 -16.31
N GLY A 459 14.53 9.39 -15.87
CA GLY A 459 14.76 10.83 -15.74
C GLY A 459 14.99 11.26 -14.29
N ARG A 460 14.37 10.58 -13.32
CA ARG A 460 14.63 10.76 -11.88
C ARG A 460 14.69 9.41 -11.17
N GLY A 461 15.89 8.85 -11.08
CA GLY A 461 16.06 7.48 -10.60
C GLY A 461 15.54 6.45 -11.60
N SER A 462 15.33 5.22 -11.14
CA SER A 462 14.76 4.14 -11.95
C SER A 462 13.36 3.83 -11.41
N THR A 463 12.33 4.11 -12.20
CA THR A 463 10.94 3.92 -11.79
C THR A 463 10.30 2.80 -12.60
N THR A 464 9.82 1.76 -11.92
CA THR A 464 8.89 0.78 -12.49
C THR A 464 7.47 1.31 -12.29
N ILE A 465 6.66 1.29 -13.35
CA ILE A 465 5.28 1.75 -13.29
C ILE A 465 4.31 0.66 -13.76
N SER A 466 3.06 0.75 -13.33
CA SER A 466 1.96 -0.08 -13.82
C SER A 466 0.65 0.65 -13.59
N GLU A 467 -0.36 0.37 -14.42
CA GLU A 467 -1.74 0.90 -14.23
C GLU A 467 -1.75 2.45 -14.22
N PHE A 468 -1.15 3.05 -15.25
CA PHE A 468 -1.25 4.49 -15.52
C PHE A 468 -1.73 4.70 -16.96
N GLU A 469 -2.83 5.42 -17.13
CA GLU A 469 -3.43 5.72 -18.44
C GLU A 469 -2.98 7.09 -18.96
N ARG A 470 -2.42 7.92 -18.06
CA ARG A 470 -2.04 9.30 -18.36
C ARG A 470 -0.65 9.61 -17.81
N ALA A 471 0.06 10.47 -18.52
CA ALA A 471 1.35 10.97 -18.06
C ALA A 471 1.44 12.48 -18.29
N LYS A 472 2.16 13.17 -17.41
CA LYS A 472 2.57 14.56 -17.61
C LYS A 472 4.04 14.72 -17.26
N LEU A 473 4.84 14.97 -18.28
CA LEU A 473 6.29 15.01 -18.17
C LEU A 473 6.79 16.40 -18.53
N THR A 474 7.59 17.00 -17.65
CA THR A 474 8.14 18.35 -17.82
C THR A 474 9.66 18.30 -17.89
N SER A 475 10.24 18.97 -18.87
CA SER A 475 11.69 19.13 -19.04
C SER A 475 12.22 20.36 -18.29
N ILE A 476 13.44 20.26 -17.76
CA ILE A 476 14.27 21.40 -17.35
C ILE A 476 15.55 21.41 -18.18
N GLY A 477 15.61 22.30 -19.18
CA GLY A 477 16.77 22.46 -20.05
C GLY A 477 16.68 21.60 -21.32
N ASN A 478 17.82 21.40 -21.99
CA ASN A 478 17.85 20.73 -23.30
C ASN A 478 17.76 19.20 -23.13
N THR A 479 16.56 18.63 -23.21
CA THR A 479 16.34 17.20 -22.98
C THR A 479 15.44 16.57 -24.05
N THR A 480 15.43 15.24 -24.08
CA THR A 480 14.46 14.43 -24.80
C THR A 480 13.42 13.90 -23.82
N ILE A 481 12.13 14.06 -24.14
CA ILE A 481 11.05 13.28 -23.53
C ILE A 481 10.53 12.33 -24.60
N ASP A 482 10.75 11.03 -24.40
CA ASP A 482 10.32 9.95 -25.29
C ASP A 482 9.23 9.11 -24.63
N ALA A 483 7.98 9.32 -25.04
CA ALA A 483 6.82 8.54 -24.64
C ALA A 483 6.31 7.61 -25.76
N SER A 484 7.14 7.33 -26.78
CA SER A 484 6.72 6.56 -27.96
C SER A 484 6.24 5.13 -27.68
N ALA A 485 6.60 4.60 -26.52
CA ALA A 485 6.24 3.27 -26.02
C ALA A 485 5.21 3.30 -24.86
N PHE A 486 4.61 4.45 -24.59
CA PHE A 486 3.50 4.60 -23.64
C PHE A 486 2.17 4.59 -24.38
N THR A 487 1.30 3.66 -24.05
CA THR A 487 0.02 3.47 -24.76
C THR A 487 -1.06 4.47 -24.34
N GLY A 488 -0.90 5.08 -23.17
CA GLY A 488 -1.79 6.11 -22.65
C GLY A 488 -1.58 7.49 -23.27
N ALA A 489 -2.35 8.47 -22.79
CA ALA A 489 -2.26 9.86 -23.24
C ALA A 489 -1.15 10.63 -22.49
N ALA A 490 -0.22 11.26 -23.21
CA ALA A 490 0.89 11.98 -22.60
C ALA A 490 0.80 13.50 -22.81
N HIS A 491 0.99 14.27 -21.74
CA HIS A 491 1.20 15.72 -21.78
C HIS A 491 2.69 16.03 -21.61
N LEU A 492 3.36 16.35 -22.72
CA LEU A 492 4.79 16.58 -22.78
C LEU A 492 5.07 18.08 -22.80
N ILE A 493 5.78 18.57 -21.78
CA ILE A 493 6.03 19.99 -21.55
C ILE A 493 7.54 20.24 -21.64
N GLY A 494 7.93 21.04 -22.62
CA GLY A 494 9.27 21.58 -22.80
C GLY A 494 9.58 22.71 -21.82
N GLY A 495 10.82 23.18 -21.88
CA GLY A 495 11.36 24.23 -21.03
C GLY A 495 11.66 25.48 -21.83
N ASN A 496 12.72 26.21 -21.43
CA ASN A 496 13.28 27.29 -22.25
C ASN A 496 14.43 26.81 -23.16
N GLY A 497 14.75 25.51 -23.12
CA GLY A 497 15.86 24.92 -23.83
C GLY A 497 15.47 24.44 -25.22
N ASN A 498 16.30 23.57 -25.79
CA ASN A 498 15.99 22.87 -27.03
C ASN A 498 15.56 21.44 -26.67
N GLU A 499 14.27 21.16 -26.76
CA GLU A 499 13.71 19.87 -26.39
C GLU A 499 13.31 19.01 -27.60
N THR A 500 13.35 17.70 -27.42
CA THR A 500 12.72 16.73 -28.32
C THR A 500 11.59 16.04 -27.58
N LEU A 501 10.34 16.26 -27.99
CA LEU A 501 9.16 15.69 -27.37
C LEU A 501 8.53 14.67 -28.33
N ILE A 502 8.49 13.40 -27.91
CA ILE A 502 8.00 12.29 -28.74
C ILE A 502 6.79 11.64 -28.06
N GLY A 503 5.64 11.66 -28.74
CA GLY A 503 4.38 11.07 -28.27
C GLY A 503 4.26 9.56 -28.54
N GLY A 504 3.37 8.91 -27.82
CA GLY A 504 2.93 7.53 -28.04
C GLY A 504 1.62 7.45 -28.83
N PRO A 505 0.98 6.28 -28.98
CA PRO A 505 -0.26 6.12 -29.75
C PRO A 505 -1.54 6.69 -29.10
N GLY A 506 -1.46 7.25 -27.89
CA GLY A 506 -2.58 7.93 -27.23
C GLY A 506 -2.70 9.39 -27.67
N ASP A 507 -3.83 10.06 -27.37
CA ASP A 507 -4.01 11.48 -27.66
C ASP A 507 -3.03 12.34 -26.83
N ASN A 508 -1.96 12.84 -27.44
CA ASN A 508 -0.91 13.57 -26.74
C ASN A 508 -1.12 15.10 -26.78
N ILE A 509 -0.56 15.78 -25.79
CA ILE A 509 -0.46 17.24 -25.75
C ILE A 509 1.02 17.60 -25.70
N PHE A 510 1.46 18.45 -26.64
CA PHE A 510 2.82 18.95 -26.69
C PHE A 510 2.86 20.44 -26.40
N GLU A 511 3.64 20.83 -25.41
CA GLU A 511 3.95 22.23 -25.06
C GLU A 511 5.45 22.46 -25.22
N PRO A 512 5.97 22.73 -26.43
CA PRO A 512 7.42 22.77 -26.68
C PRO A 512 8.17 23.86 -25.93
N GLY A 513 7.49 24.90 -25.41
CA GLY A 513 8.16 25.97 -24.67
C GLY A 513 9.04 26.88 -25.54
N GLY A 514 10.12 27.35 -24.94
CA GLY A 514 11.14 28.21 -25.56
C GLY A 514 12.11 27.44 -26.46
N GLY A 515 13.03 28.13 -27.14
CA GLY A 515 14.15 27.52 -27.86
C GLY A 515 13.84 26.91 -29.24
N THR A 516 14.68 25.95 -29.64
CA THR A 516 14.58 25.21 -30.91
C THR A 516 14.24 23.75 -30.64
N ASN A 517 12.99 23.40 -30.87
CA ASN A 517 12.41 22.13 -30.44
C ASN A 517 12.09 21.20 -31.60
N THR A 518 11.92 19.93 -31.28
CA THR A 518 11.36 18.92 -32.17
C THR A 518 10.18 18.26 -31.46
N VAL A 519 9.03 18.17 -32.13
CA VAL A 519 7.79 17.64 -31.58
C VAL A 519 7.15 16.68 -32.58
N GLY A 520 6.59 15.60 -32.06
CA GLY A 520 5.60 14.78 -32.74
C GLY A 520 5.85 13.30 -32.49
N ASP A 521 5.28 12.44 -33.32
CA ASP A 521 5.21 11.02 -33.06
C ASP A 521 5.27 10.21 -34.38
N GLN A 522 4.95 8.91 -34.30
CA GLN A 522 4.90 8.03 -35.49
C GLN A 522 3.50 7.48 -35.77
N TYR A 523 2.52 7.87 -34.98
CA TYR A 523 1.14 7.46 -35.09
C TYR A 523 0.33 8.58 -35.78
N SER A 524 -0.86 8.24 -36.26
CA SER A 524 -1.67 9.15 -37.12
C SER A 524 -3.17 8.92 -36.94
N ALA A 525 -3.53 8.10 -35.95
CA ALA A 525 -4.89 7.67 -35.68
C ALA A 525 -5.44 8.27 -34.38
N ASP A 526 -4.52 8.70 -33.53
CA ASP A 526 -4.66 9.59 -32.38
C ASP A 526 -5.01 11.02 -32.80
N ARG A 527 -5.33 11.83 -31.78
CA ARG A 527 -5.58 13.26 -31.91
C ARG A 527 -4.59 14.01 -31.04
N ASP A 528 -3.42 14.26 -31.61
CA ASP A 528 -2.37 15.04 -30.97
C ASP A 528 -2.68 16.53 -31.04
N GLN A 529 -2.26 17.23 -29.98
CA GLN A 529 -2.44 18.67 -29.84
C GLN A 529 -1.13 19.38 -29.56
N LEU A 530 -0.72 20.26 -30.47
CA LEU A 530 0.34 21.22 -30.22
C LEU A 530 -0.21 22.47 -29.51
N ARG A 531 0.34 22.83 -28.36
CA ARG A 531 -0.03 24.04 -27.62
C ARG A 531 1.14 25.01 -27.56
N ALA A 532 0.90 26.26 -27.90
CA ALA A 532 1.89 27.32 -27.74
C ALA A 532 1.24 28.64 -27.34
N SER A 533 1.92 29.38 -26.48
CA SER A 533 1.47 30.69 -26.01
C SER A 533 2.62 31.67 -25.92
N GLY A 534 2.36 32.94 -26.24
CA GLY A 534 3.33 34.01 -26.07
C GLY A 534 2.88 35.30 -26.73
N ASP A 535 3.47 36.42 -26.31
CA ASP A 535 3.19 37.73 -26.89
C ASP A 535 4.06 37.95 -28.14
N GLY A 536 3.57 37.49 -29.28
CA GLY A 536 4.22 37.65 -30.57
C GLY A 536 3.50 36.90 -31.68
N ASP A 537 4.04 37.05 -32.89
CA ASP A 537 3.51 36.40 -34.08
C ASP A 537 3.75 34.89 -34.05
N PHE A 538 2.80 34.13 -34.60
CA PHE A 538 2.91 32.69 -34.82
C PHE A 538 2.72 32.37 -36.31
N THR A 539 3.56 31.49 -36.84
CA THR A 539 3.37 30.87 -38.15
C THR A 539 3.44 29.36 -37.99
N LEU A 540 2.36 28.67 -38.33
CA LEU A 540 2.22 27.23 -38.19
C LEU A 540 2.04 26.59 -39.58
N THR A 541 2.91 25.64 -39.91
CA THR A 541 2.84 24.79 -41.09
C THR A 541 2.77 23.32 -40.71
N SER A 542 2.54 22.44 -41.67
CA SER A 542 2.56 20.98 -41.46
C SER A 542 3.88 20.40 -40.94
N SER A 543 4.96 21.19 -40.92
CA SER A 543 6.29 20.73 -40.49
C SER A 543 6.97 21.67 -39.50
N LYS A 544 6.36 22.80 -39.16
CA LYS A 544 7.04 23.84 -38.37
C LYS A 544 6.07 24.78 -37.68
N LEU A 545 6.35 25.08 -36.41
CA LEU A 545 5.85 26.26 -35.71
C LEU A 545 7.00 27.26 -35.54
N THR A 546 6.76 28.52 -35.90
CA THR A 546 7.64 29.65 -35.54
C THR A 546 6.83 30.62 -34.70
N GLY A 547 7.37 31.08 -33.57
CA GLY A 547 6.71 32.12 -32.78
C GLY A 547 7.58 32.69 -31.66
N PRO A 548 6.99 33.38 -30.67
CA PRO A 548 7.72 34.00 -29.56
C PRO A 548 8.51 33.00 -28.71
N GLY A 549 8.09 31.73 -28.67
CA GLY A 549 8.85 30.64 -28.05
C GLY A 549 10.06 30.16 -28.87
N GLY A 550 10.26 30.64 -30.11
CA GLY A 550 11.32 30.18 -30.99
C GLY A 550 10.80 29.29 -32.13
N ILE A 551 11.52 28.22 -32.44
CA ILE A 551 11.23 27.35 -33.59
C ILE A 551 10.95 25.94 -33.10
N THR A 552 9.82 25.36 -33.49
CA THR A 552 9.53 23.94 -33.27
C THR A 552 9.40 23.24 -34.62
N THR A 553 10.20 22.21 -34.84
CA THR A 553 10.06 21.29 -35.98
C THR A 553 9.00 20.25 -35.65
N LEU A 554 8.05 20.02 -36.55
CA LEU A 554 6.99 19.02 -36.39
C LEU A 554 7.34 17.79 -37.22
N ASN A 555 7.56 16.67 -36.54
CA ASN A 555 7.89 15.37 -37.12
C ASN A 555 6.81 14.39 -36.71
N GLY A 556 5.95 13.98 -37.64
CA GLY A 556 4.81 13.11 -37.32
C GLY A 556 3.48 13.77 -37.61
N SER A 557 2.42 13.25 -37.00
CA SER A 557 1.06 13.71 -37.25
C SER A 557 0.60 14.52 -36.04
N ILE A 558 0.63 15.85 -36.15
CA ILE A 558 -0.05 16.73 -35.21
C ILE A 558 -1.38 17.12 -35.84
N GLU A 559 -2.48 16.72 -35.23
CA GLU A 559 -3.82 16.95 -35.80
C GLU A 559 -4.37 18.31 -35.41
N THR A 560 -4.10 18.76 -34.19
CA THR A 560 -4.73 19.96 -33.66
C THR A 560 -3.69 20.91 -33.09
N ALA A 561 -4.01 22.19 -33.11
CA ALA A 561 -3.19 23.21 -32.48
C ALA A 561 -4.04 24.14 -31.61
N LEU A 562 -3.49 24.52 -30.45
CA LEU A 562 -3.97 25.61 -29.62
C LEU A 562 -2.89 26.69 -29.56
N LEU A 563 -3.10 27.78 -30.31
CA LEU A 563 -2.17 28.91 -30.33
C LEU A 563 -2.79 30.09 -29.58
N THR A 564 -2.06 30.63 -28.60
CA THR A 564 -2.50 31.80 -27.83
C THR A 564 -1.54 32.98 -27.99
N GLY A 565 -1.97 34.01 -28.71
CA GLY A 565 -1.30 35.31 -28.77
C GLY A 565 -1.45 36.10 -27.47
N GLY A 566 -0.38 36.77 -27.05
CA GLY A 566 -0.35 37.67 -25.90
C GLY A 566 -1.12 38.97 -26.12
N ALA A 567 -0.81 40.00 -25.32
CA ALA A 567 -1.58 41.24 -25.25
C ALA A 567 -1.32 42.23 -26.39
N GLY A 568 -0.22 42.07 -27.11
CA GLY A 568 0.20 42.90 -28.23
C GLY A 568 -0.60 42.68 -29.51
N ASN A 569 -0.22 43.42 -30.55
CA ASN A 569 -0.73 43.18 -31.89
C ASN A 569 0.02 41.99 -32.47
N ASN A 570 -0.68 40.88 -32.69
CA ASN A 570 -0.09 39.61 -33.08
C ASN A 570 -0.67 39.15 -34.42
N THR A 571 0.16 38.52 -35.23
CA THR A 571 -0.24 37.77 -36.42
C THR A 571 -0.17 36.28 -36.10
N ILE A 572 -1.29 35.56 -36.17
CA ILE A 572 -1.34 34.11 -36.04
C ILE A 572 -1.75 33.53 -37.39
N ASP A 573 -0.78 32.97 -38.11
CA ASP A 573 -0.96 32.40 -39.44
C ASP A 573 -0.83 30.87 -39.40
N ALA A 574 -1.95 30.16 -39.53
CA ALA A 574 -2.00 28.70 -39.60
C ALA A 574 -2.35 28.19 -41.01
N ALA A 575 -2.23 29.03 -42.04
CA ALA A 575 -2.57 28.69 -43.43
C ALA A 575 -1.80 27.49 -43.99
N GLY A 576 -0.61 27.21 -43.46
CA GLY A 576 0.23 26.11 -43.92
C GLY A 576 0.02 24.79 -43.17
N PHE A 577 -0.86 24.75 -42.18
CA PHE A 577 -1.04 23.59 -41.30
C PHE A 577 -2.28 22.78 -41.71
N GLY A 578 -2.19 21.45 -41.68
CA GLY A 578 -3.29 20.49 -41.76
C GLY A 578 -4.04 20.31 -43.09
N SER A 579 -5.02 19.40 -43.04
CA SER A 579 -6.03 19.07 -44.05
C SER A 579 -7.41 19.50 -43.55
N ALA A 580 -8.39 19.69 -44.44
CA ALA A 580 -9.73 20.26 -44.16
C ALA A 580 -10.61 19.54 -43.12
N THR A 581 -10.11 18.51 -42.42
CA THR A 581 -10.90 17.64 -41.50
C THR A 581 -10.48 17.72 -40.03
N GLN A 582 -9.50 18.56 -39.67
CA GLN A 582 -8.99 18.66 -38.30
C GLN A 582 -9.49 19.93 -37.60
N ALA A 583 -9.78 19.86 -36.29
CA ALA A 583 -10.26 21.01 -35.53
C ALA A 583 -9.12 21.76 -34.81
N ARG A 584 -9.08 23.09 -34.87
CA ARG A 584 -8.06 23.91 -34.18
C ARG A 584 -8.66 24.91 -33.21
N GLY A 585 -7.83 25.34 -32.26
CA GLY A 585 -8.09 26.51 -31.43
C GLY A 585 -7.06 27.60 -31.71
N ILE A 586 -7.51 28.77 -32.16
CA ILE A 586 -6.63 29.94 -32.27
C ILE A 586 -7.23 31.08 -31.44
N ARG A 587 -6.43 31.64 -30.55
CA ARG A 587 -6.87 32.66 -29.60
C ARG A 587 -5.86 33.78 -29.50
N ALA A 588 -6.34 35.01 -29.40
CA ALA A 588 -5.56 36.14 -28.95
C ALA A 588 -6.09 36.70 -27.61
N THR A 589 -5.25 37.45 -26.89
CA THR A 589 -5.62 38.06 -25.62
C THR A 589 -5.26 39.55 -25.58
N GLY A 590 -5.67 40.27 -24.53
CA GLY A 590 -5.37 41.69 -24.37
C GLY A 590 -6.15 42.62 -25.31
N ALA A 591 -5.62 43.83 -25.51
CA ALA A 591 -6.29 44.93 -26.22
C ALA A 591 -5.67 45.28 -27.58
N GLY A 592 -4.57 44.61 -27.96
CA GLY A 592 -3.93 44.82 -29.27
C GLY A 592 -4.75 44.17 -30.40
N GLY A 593 -4.87 44.84 -31.53
CA GLY A 593 -5.55 44.27 -32.70
C GLY A 593 -4.72 43.12 -33.31
N VAL A 594 -5.38 42.02 -33.64
CA VAL A 594 -4.72 40.82 -34.17
C VAL A 594 -5.11 40.50 -35.60
N THR A 595 -4.22 39.80 -36.31
CA THR A 595 -4.51 39.18 -37.60
C THR A 595 -4.46 37.67 -37.42
N ILE A 596 -5.57 36.96 -37.64
CA ILE A 596 -5.66 35.51 -37.50
C ILE A 596 -6.10 34.90 -38.83
N ASN A 597 -5.39 33.88 -39.29
CA ASN A 597 -5.79 33.00 -40.38
C ASN A 597 -5.82 31.55 -39.86
N GLY A 598 -7.01 30.94 -39.83
CA GLY A 598 -7.22 29.55 -39.38
C GLY A 598 -6.57 28.50 -40.29
N GLY A 599 -6.56 28.79 -41.59
CA GLY A 599 -6.05 27.88 -42.61
C GLY A 599 -7.08 26.86 -43.03
N ALA A 600 -6.68 25.60 -43.20
CA ALA A 600 -7.62 24.52 -43.49
C ALA A 600 -8.03 23.81 -42.20
N GLY A 601 -9.27 23.33 -42.13
CA GLY A 601 -9.79 22.59 -40.99
C GLY A 601 -11.09 23.17 -40.46
N SER A 602 -11.52 22.73 -39.28
CA SER A 602 -12.64 23.34 -38.56
C SER A 602 -12.09 24.17 -37.41
N ASP A 603 -11.92 25.46 -37.63
CA ASP A 603 -11.18 26.31 -36.72
C ASP A 603 -12.09 27.04 -35.74
N THR A 604 -11.74 27.01 -34.46
CA THR A 604 -12.34 27.90 -33.47
C THR A 604 -11.42 29.10 -33.26
N ILE A 605 -11.89 30.28 -33.64
CA ILE A 605 -11.12 31.53 -33.53
C ILE A 605 -11.75 32.44 -32.47
N THR A 606 -10.90 32.98 -31.60
CA THR A 606 -11.26 34.06 -30.66
C THR A 606 -10.27 35.21 -30.82
N GLY A 607 -10.79 36.36 -31.25
CA GLY A 607 -10.05 37.62 -31.32
C GLY A 607 -9.69 38.20 -29.94
N SER A 608 -8.99 39.33 -29.93
CA SER A 608 -8.59 40.03 -28.72
C SER A 608 -9.70 41.02 -28.28
N GLY A 609 -9.36 42.11 -27.59
CA GLY A 609 -10.24 43.26 -27.36
C GLY A 609 -9.96 44.46 -28.28
N GLY A 610 -9.02 44.30 -29.22
CA GLY A 610 -8.66 45.30 -30.23
C GLY A 610 -9.52 45.19 -31.49
N ASN A 611 -9.18 45.93 -32.54
CA ASN A 611 -9.80 45.74 -33.86
C ASN A 611 -9.03 44.68 -34.62
N ASP A 612 -9.68 43.55 -34.89
CA ASP A 612 -9.03 42.37 -35.43
C ASP A 612 -9.31 42.14 -36.92
N THR A 613 -8.48 41.32 -37.55
CA THR A 613 -8.73 40.74 -38.88
C THR A 613 -8.71 39.23 -38.72
N LEU A 614 -9.89 38.61 -38.84
CA LEU A 614 -10.10 37.19 -38.56
C LEU A 614 -10.57 36.50 -39.84
N ASP A 615 -9.83 35.50 -40.30
CA ASP A 615 -10.17 34.64 -41.43
C ASP A 615 -10.23 33.19 -40.95
N GLY A 616 -11.41 32.56 -41.03
CA GLY A 616 -11.57 31.14 -40.66
C GLY A 616 -10.81 30.23 -41.62
N GLY A 617 -10.84 30.55 -42.90
CA GLY A 617 -10.16 29.78 -43.94
C GLY A 617 -11.06 28.74 -44.60
N ASP A 618 -10.52 27.55 -44.88
CA ASP A 618 -11.22 26.46 -45.56
C ASP A 618 -11.74 25.44 -44.53
N GLY A 619 -13.05 25.28 -44.42
CA GLY A 619 -13.69 24.18 -43.69
C GLY A 619 -14.93 24.63 -42.94
N PHE A 620 -15.08 24.26 -41.67
CA PHE A 620 -16.23 24.69 -40.85
C PHE A 620 -15.74 25.47 -39.64
N ASP A 621 -15.82 26.79 -39.74
CA ASP A 621 -15.15 27.69 -38.83
C ASP A 621 -16.13 28.37 -37.88
N ILE A 622 -15.67 28.54 -36.64
CA ILE A 622 -16.42 29.08 -35.51
C ILE A 622 -15.73 30.33 -35.00
N LEU A 623 -16.39 31.48 -35.13
CA LEU A 623 -16.03 32.69 -34.40
C LEU A 623 -16.62 32.63 -32.99
N ARG A 624 -15.78 32.76 -31.96
CA ARG A 624 -16.22 32.90 -30.55
C ARG A 624 -15.96 34.30 -30.03
N GLN A 625 -16.99 34.93 -29.48
CA GLN A 625 -16.90 36.22 -28.82
C GLN A 625 -17.72 36.26 -27.52
N GLN A 626 -17.17 36.91 -26.51
CA GLN A 626 -17.91 37.29 -25.30
C GLN A 626 -17.74 38.77 -25.02
N ALA A 627 -18.83 39.53 -25.00
CA ALA A 627 -18.80 40.97 -24.75
C ALA A 627 -20.04 41.45 -23.97
N ALA A 628 -19.88 42.55 -23.23
CA ALA A 628 -20.99 43.23 -22.59
C ALA A 628 -21.60 44.31 -23.50
N GLY A 629 -22.88 44.61 -23.31
CA GLY A 629 -23.63 45.62 -24.05
C GLY A 629 -24.02 45.14 -25.44
N VAL A 630 -23.56 45.84 -26.48
CA VAL A 630 -24.01 45.64 -27.86
C VAL A 630 -22.99 44.83 -28.65
N GLN A 631 -23.45 43.72 -29.22
CA GLN A 631 -22.73 42.88 -30.17
C GLN A 631 -23.49 42.86 -31.49
N THR A 632 -22.79 43.14 -32.60
CA THR A 632 -23.34 43.01 -33.96
C THR A 632 -22.43 42.13 -34.77
N ILE A 633 -23.00 41.26 -35.61
CA ILE A 633 -22.23 40.44 -36.55
C ILE A 633 -22.86 40.43 -37.95
N THR A 634 -21.99 40.48 -38.95
CA THR A 634 -22.26 40.24 -40.37
C THR A 634 -21.24 39.25 -40.93
N ASP A 635 -21.40 38.82 -42.18
CA ASP A 635 -20.41 37.97 -42.86
C ASP A 635 -19.00 38.57 -42.95
N THR A 636 -18.88 39.90 -42.79
CA THR A 636 -17.61 40.62 -42.98
C THR A 636 -17.17 41.41 -41.75
N GLN A 637 -17.97 41.47 -40.69
CA GLN A 637 -17.66 42.30 -39.52
C GLN A 637 -18.30 41.78 -38.23
N ALA A 638 -17.56 41.84 -37.12
CA ALA A 638 -18.12 41.72 -35.77
C ALA A 638 -17.82 42.98 -34.93
N THR A 639 -18.71 43.28 -34.00
CA THR A 639 -18.51 44.34 -33.00
C THR A 639 -18.81 43.84 -31.59
N GLY A 640 -18.31 44.56 -30.59
CA GLY A 640 -18.56 44.31 -29.16
C GLY A 640 -17.26 44.15 -28.37
N ARG A 641 -16.23 43.58 -28.99
CA ARG A 641 -14.85 43.53 -28.47
C ARG A 641 -13.85 44.28 -29.32
N GLY A 642 -14.31 45.32 -30.01
CA GLY A 642 -13.57 45.92 -31.12
C GLY A 642 -14.49 46.07 -32.31
N THR A 643 -13.91 46.46 -33.44
CA THR A 643 -14.52 46.41 -34.77
C THR A 643 -13.66 45.49 -35.63
N ASP A 644 -14.10 44.24 -35.74
CA ASP A 644 -13.32 43.15 -36.31
C ASP A 644 -13.73 42.92 -37.76
N SER A 645 -12.76 42.77 -38.65
CA SER A 645 -12.98 42.32 -40.02
C SER A 645 -13.05 40.80 -40.04
N LEU A 646 -14.11 40.25 -40.64
CA LEU A 646 -14.33 38.80 -40.73
C LEU A 646 -14.22 38.30 -42.17
N ALA A 647 -13.76 37.08 -42.32
CA ALA A 647 -13.85 36.31 -43.56
C ALA A 647 -14.05 34.82 -43.22
N ARG A 648 -14.87 34.14 -44.03
CA ARG A 648 -15.04 32.66 -44.03
C ARG A 648 -15.33 32.07 -42.64
N PHE A 649 -16.50 32.41 -42.10
CA PHE A 649 -17.01 31.77 -40.88
C PHE A 649 -18.41 31.21 -41.14
N GLU A 650 -18.59 29.91 -40.87
CA GLU A 650 -19.87 29.22 -41.01
C GLU A 650 -20.72 29.33 -39.74
N ARG A 651 -20.08 29.57 -38.59
CA ARG A 651 -20.77 29.73 -37.30
C ARG A 651 -20.20 30.87 -36.47
N ALA A 652 -21.09 31.56 -35.77
CA ALA A 652 -20.74 32.50 -34.72
C ALA A 652 -21.36 32.10 -33.38
N GLU A 653 -20.54 32.07 -32.34
CA GLU A 653 -20.94 31.85 -30.95
C GLU A 653 -20.71 33.13 -30.16
N LEU A 654 -21.80 33.85 -29.86
CA LEU A 654 -21.77 35.15 -29.19
C LEU A 654 -22.39 35.05 -27.79
N THR A 655 -21.61 35.38 -26.77
CA THR A 655 -22.05 35.36 -25.37
C THR A 655 -22.08 36.78 -24.80
N GLY A 656 -23.19 37.14 -24.15
CA GLY A 656 -23.37 38.37 -23.40
C GLY A 656 -22.61 38.36 -22.07
N SER A 657 -23.02 39.26 -21.20
CA SER A 657 -22.52 39.47 -19.85
C SER A 657 -23.61 39.15 -18.82
N ALA A 658 -23.41 39.52 -17.56
CA ALA A 658 -24.50 39.45 -16.58
C ALA A 658 -25.44 40.68 -16.61
N GLY A 659 -25.20 41.61 -17.54
CA GLY A 659 -25.98 42.83 -17.74
C GLY A 659 -27.04 42.67 -18.83
N ASN A 660 -27.73 43.76 -19.17
CA ASN A 660 -28.65 43.74 -20.31
C ASN A 660 -27.86 43.83 -21.62
N ASP A 661 -27.90 42.78 -22.43
CA ASP A 661 -27.13 42.72 -23.67
C ASP A 661 -28.02 42.80 -24.92
N THR A 662 -27.45 43.30 -26.02
CA THR A 662 -28.10 43.30 -27.34
C THR A 662 -27.20 42.59 -28.35
N ILE A 663 -27.65 41.45 -28.88
CA ILE A 663 -26.92 40.66 -29.87
C ILE A 663 -27.71 40.70 -31.19
N THR A 664 -27.10 41.23 -32.25
CA THR A 664 -27.73 41.37 -33.58
C THR A 664 -26.90 40.67 -34.65
N ALA A 665 -27.49 39.70 -35.34
CA ALA A 665 -26.82 38.93 -36.39
C ALA A 665 -27.54 39.03 -37.75
N THR A 666 -28.34 40.07 -37.97
CA THR A 666 -29.20 40.20 -39.18
C THR A 666 -28.43 40.21 -40.50
N GLY A 667 -27.13 40.52 -40.47
CA GLY A 667 -26.25 40.49 -41.63
C GLY A 667 -25.33 39.28 -41.72
N PHE A 668 -25.49 38.28 -40.83
CA PHE A 668 -24.72 37.05 -40.81
C PHE A 668 -25.53 35.92 -41.45
N SER A 669 -24.93 35.29 -42.45
CA SER A 669 -25.53 34.21 -43.23
C SER A 669 -25.31 32.82 -42.62
N GLY A 670 -24.29 32.68 -41.75
CA GLY A 670 -23.97 31.44 -41.05
C GLY A 670 -24.85 31.18 -39.81
N ALA A 671 -24.60 30.04 -39.17
CA ALA A 671 -25.34 29.60 -37.98
C ALA A 671 -24.96 30.44 -36.75
N LEU A 672 -25.95 30.99 -36.04
CA LEU A 672 -25.73 31.72 -34.79
C LEU A 672 -26.06 30.85 -33.57
N VAL A 673 -25.14 30.84 -32.60
CA VAL A 673 -25.44 30.45 -31.21
C VAL A 673 -25.26 31.68 -30.34
N ALA A 674 -26.34 32.22 -29.79
CA ALA A 674 -26.31 33.40 -28.94
C ALA A 674 -26.79 33.08 -27.52
N ARG A 675 -26.06 33.57 -26.51
CA ARG A 675 -26.40 33.42 -25.09
C ARG A 675 -26.34 34.78 -24.41
N GLY A 676 -27.46 35.31 -23.92
CA GLY A 676 -27.48 36.57 -23.17
C GLY A 676 -26.88 36.45 -21.76
N LEU A 677 -26.98 35.27 -21.16
CA LEU A 677 -26.69 34.98 -19.74
C LEU A 677 -27.72 35.60 -18.79
N ALA A 678 -27.31 36.44 -17.83
CA ALA A 678 -28.21 37.07 -16.87
C ALA A 678 -28.50 38.50 -17.30
N GLY A 679 -29.67 39.04 -16.95
CA GLY A 679 -30.11 40.35 -17.41
C GLY A 679 -31.33 40.26 -18.33
N ASN A 680 -31.78 41.42 -18.81
CA ASN A 680 -32.85 41.51 -19.81
C ASN A 680 -32.20 41.67 -21.20
N ASP A 681 -32.09 40.56 -21.91
CA ASP A 681 -31.36 40.52 -23.18
C ASP A 681 -32.26 40.64 -24.40
N SER A 682 -31.73 41.24 -25.46
CA SER A 682 -32.36 41.33 -26.78
C SER A 682 -31.49 40.62 -27.82
N ILE A 683 -31.95 39.47 -28.31
CA ILE A 683 -31.22 38.67 -29.31
C ILE A 683 -32.01 38.64 -30.62
N THR A 684 -31.39 39.13 -31.70
CA THR A 684 -31.93 39.08 -33.06
C THR A 684 -31.02 38.20 -33.93
N GLY A 685 -31.55 37.08 -34.41
CA GLY A 685 -30.82 36.11 -35.25
C GLY A 685 -30.59 36.58 -36.69
N GLY A 686 -29.77 35.80 -37.40
CA GLY A 686 -29.46 35.97 -38.83
C GLY A 686 -30.38 35.16 -39.74
N SER A 687 -29.96 34.97 -40.99
CA SER A 687 -30.72 34.19 -41.98
C SER A 687 -30.44 32.68 -41.97
N GLY A 688 -29.37 32.24 -41.29
CA GLY A 688 -28.88 30.85 -41.25
C GLY A 688 -29.29 30.04 -40.03
#